data_AF-A0A5C8ZVQ8-F1
#
_entry.id   AF-A0A5C8ZVQ8-F1
#
_cell.length_a   1.000
_cell.length_b   1.000
_cell.length_c   1.000
_cell.angle_alpha   90.00
_cell.angle_beta   90.00
_cell.angle_gamma   90.00
#
_symmetry.space_group_name_H-M   'P 1'
#
loop_
_entity.id
_entity.type
_entity.pdbx_description
1 polymer ?
#
loop_
_entity_poly.entity_id
_entity_poly.type
_entity_poly.pdbx_seq_one_letter_code
_entity_poly.pdbx_strand_id
1 'polypeptide(L)'
;MQSRLTMQLLAMGLALFSAVSMAQSTRWDLLQNGEVVGHVAAERQGSHIEVEYHVDQNGRGPKHREQIVLGAQGLPVSWRIEGTSLMGGPVSESFEYSPGLARWQSQADSGERPVPAPLPYIVNDGSPWGSVFYVDYLLSVEGHRSDVLPEGSIQLRQLDPVQVEHLGKPLTLTPYQVVGAQLDPGYVFLDAERRAVAVVDDGTIALLDSHRDIHHSLKEAADRVAAAQLASLQQQLAHRYGIPVEIENVRPFDPASGRLGAPSTVRIEGQRIAAIRPFGTASAPGVGERLVVDGEGGVLMPGLHDMHSHSTGRSGLYYLAAGVTATRDMGNDNAQLAALLAQIDAGEIAGPRITRAGFIEGDSPYAAQNGILAKSEDEALAAVDWYADRGFFQVKLYNSIDPDWVKAVATRAHARGLRVTGHIPAFGSPDRSIRDGYNEIAHINQLMLGWLLDEGEDTRTPLRLTAMQRAANLDLNAEPVRETIKLMQENGVAMDATAVILERLMMSRAGTVIEADRDFLSHMPIGYQRYRQRTYVTLESPEQEARYAQAFQRILDCLNLLYQSGITLLPGTDDTTGFTLQRELELYTLAGIPAAKVLSMATLDAARHLGTDAQTGSIEVGKLADLVLLAEDPTRDIKAIKRPRLVVKGDSVYLPEEIYAELGVTPFAAAPEMVRRGGAH
;
A
#
# COMPACT_ATOMS: atom_id res chain seq x y z
N MET A 1 65.21 3.98 -81.21
CA MET A 1 64.22 3.10 -80.53
C MET A 1 63.43 4.00 -79.59
N GLN A 2 62.31 4.57 -80.03
CA GLN A 2 60.93 4.06 -79.84
C GLN A 2 60.63 3.71 -78.36
N SER A 3 59.57 4.14 -77.68
CA SER A 3 58.47 5.10 -77.88
C SER A 3 57.67 5.12 -76.55
N ARG A 4 57.39 6.29 -75.95
CA ARG A 4 56.06 6.91 -75.77
C ARG A 4 55.09 6.36 -74.69
N LEU A 5 54.65 7.31 -73.83
CA LEU A 5 53.29 7.63 -73.30
C LEU A 5 52.55 6.55 -72.45
N THR A 6 51.76 6.81 -71.40
CA THR A 6 50.82 7.91 -70.99
C THR A 6 50.38 7.59 -69.54
N MET A 7 50.45 8.48 -68.53
CA MET A 7 49.51 9.52 -68.03
C MET A 7 48.20 9.03 -67.33
N GLN A 8 47.91 9.65 -66.16
CA GLN A 8 46.60 9.85 -65.45
C GLN A 8 46.09 8.71 -64.54
N LEU A 9 45.38 8.91 -63.41
CA LEU A 9 45.09 9.96 -62.40
C LEU A 9 44.22 9.26 -61.31
N LEU A 10 44.25 9.75 -60.07
CA LEU A 10 43.26 9.66 -58.97
C LEU A 10 42.17 8.55 -58.96
N ALA A 11 41.99 7.85 -57.83
CA ALA A 11 40.88 8.08 -56.87
C ALA A 11 40.69 6.94 -55.84
N MET A 12 40.52 7.37 -54.58
CA MET A 12 39.65 6.84 -53.51
C MET A 12 39.58 5.34 -53.20
N GLY A 13 39.94 5.04 -51.95
CA GLY A 13 39.50 3.86 -51.22
C GLY A 13 39.81 3.99 -49.73
N LEU A 14 39.34 5.07 -49.07
CA LEU A 14 39.23 5.07 -47.61
C LEU A 14 38.16 4.03 -47.26
N ALA A 15 38.60 2.87 -46.77
CA ALA A 15 37.71 1.91 -46.13
C ALA A 15 37.30 2.48 -44.75
N LEU A 16 36.29 3.35 -44.75
CA LEU A 16 35.47 3.61 -43.58
C LEU A 16 34.70 2.32 -43.30
N PHE A 17 35.23 1.47 -42.42
CA PHE A 17 34.41 0.49 -41.72
C PHE A 17 33.47 1.26 -40.79
N SER A 18 32.36 1.76 -41.33
CA SER A 18 31.16 1.99 -40.53
C SER A 18 30.70 0.63 -40.06
N ALA A 19 31.12 0.24 -38.86
CA ALA A 19 30.51 -0.86 -38.14
C ALA A 19 29.03 -0.52 -38.00
N VAL A 20 28.19 -1.18 -38.80
CA VAL A 20 26.75 -1.14 -38.61
C VAL A 20 26.52 -1.78 -37.24
N SER A 21 26.26 -0.97 -36.22
CA SER A 21 25.80 -1.45 -34.93
C SER A 21 24.54 -2.26 -35.17
N MET A 22 24.61 -3.59 -35.07
CA MET A 22 23.42 -4.42 -35.17
C MET A 22 22.46 -4.01 -34.05
N ALA A 23 21.17 -3.89 -34.38
CA ALA A 23 20.14 -3.64 -33.40
C ALA A 23 20.11 -4.82 -32.40
N GLN A 24 20.13 -4.54 -31.11
CA GLN A 24 19.96 -5.53 -30.05
C GLN A 24 18.51 -5.49 -29.59
N SER A 25 17.79 -6.61 -29.72
CA SER A 25 16.42 -6.74 -29.23
C SER A 25 16.44 -7.50 -27.90
N THR A 26 15.64 -7.05 -26.95
CA THR A 26 15.40 -7.76 -25.69
C THR A 26 13.92 -7.73 -25.38
N ARG A 27 13.36 -8.87 -24.95
CA ARG A 27 11.96 -8.99 -24.60
C ARG A 27 11.81 -9.66 -23.24
N TRP A 28 10.96 -9.07 -22.41
CA TRP A 28 10.49 -9.64 -21.16
C TRP A 28 9.00 -9.97 -21.26
N ASP A 29 8.64 -11.16 -20.80
CA ASP A 29 7.25 -11.49 -20.51
C ASP A 29 6.89 -10.99 -19.12
N LEU A 30 5.69 -10.46 -18.96
CA LEU A 30 5.16 -10.02 -17.66
C LEU A 30 4.23 -11.09 -17.13
N LEU A 31 4.59 -11.68 -16.00
CA LEU A 31 3.86 -12.76 -15.38
C LEU A 31 3.16 -12.30 -14.11
N GLN A 32 1.88 -12.64 -13.97
CA GLN A 32 1.07 -12.49 -12.76
C GLN A 32 0.28 -13.77 -12.53
N ASN A 33 0.25 -14.29 -11.29
CA ASN A 33 -0.43 -15.55 -10.95
C ASN A 33 -0.06 -16.74 -11.86
N GLY A 34 1.14 -16.74 -12.43
CA GLY A 34 1.62 -17.78 -13.35
C GLY A 34 1.20 -17.62 -14.81
N GLU A 35 0.43 -16.58 -15.14
CA GLU A 35 -0.01 -16.28 -16.50
C GLU A 35 0.75 -15.09 -17.08
N VAL A 36 0.98 -15.11 -18.39
CA VAL A 36 1.56 -13.96 -19.11
C VAL A 36 0.46 -12.94 -19.39
N VAL A 37 0.53 -11.80 -18.72
CA VAL A 37 -0.46 -10.70 -18.83
C VAL A 37 0.03 -9.56 -19.72
N GLY A 38 1.28 -9.63 -20.19
CA GLY A 38 1.89 -8.54 -20.91
C GLY A 38 3.34 -8.77 -21.30
N HIS A 39 3.98 -7.72 -21.76
CA HIS A 39 5.40 -7.72 -22.09
C HIS A 39 6.05 -6.34 -22.02
N VAL A 40 7.38 -6.36 -21.93
CA VAL A 40 8.26 -5.23 -22.21
C VAL A 40 9.19 -5.64 -23.34
N ALA A 41 9.21 -4.90 -24.45
CA ALA A 41 10.10 -5.17 -25.57
C ALA A 41 10.97 -3.94 -25.84
N ALA A 42 12.28 -4.11 -25.82
CA ALA A 42 13.25 -3.05 -26.02
C ALA A 42 14.10 -3.32 -27.28
N GLU A 43 14.21 -2.34 -28.16
CA GLU A 43 15.08 -2.35 -29.33
C GLU A 43 16.16 -1.28 -29.18
N ARG A 44 17.43 -1.69 -29.12
CA ARG A 44 18.57 -0.80 -28.96
C ARG A 44 19.36 -0.66 -30.26
N GLN A 45 19.60 0.58 -30.66
CA GLN A 45 20.46 0.96 -31.79
C GLN A 45 21.48 2.02 -31.33
N GLY A 46 22.70 1.58 -31.00
CA GLY A 46 23.72 2.45 -30.42
C GLY A 46 23.29 3.03 -29.06
N SER A 47 23.12 4.36 -29.00
CA SER A 47 22.65 5.08 -27.82
C SER A 47 21.13 5.21 -27.73
N HIS A 48 20.38 4.83 -28.77
CA HIS A 48 18.92 4.95 -28.80
C HIS A 48 18.27 3.63 -28.41
N ILE A 49 17.23 3.69 -27.60
CA ILE A 49 16.42 2.55 -27.18
C ILE A 49 14.95 2.90 -27.35
N GLU A 50 14.22 2.07 -28.09
CA GLU A 50 12.76 2.13 -28.17
C GLU A 50 12.19 1.01 -27.29
N VAL A 51 11.27 1.33 -26.39
CA VAL A 51 10.60 0.37 -25.51
C VAL A 51 9.11 0.35 -25.80
N GLU A 52 8.52 -0.83 -25.91
CA GLU A 52 7.08 -1.06 -25.91
C GLU A 52 6.69 -1.79 -24.62
N TYR A 53 5.82 -1.18 -23.82
CA TYR A 53 5.29 -1.75 -22.59
C TYR A 53 3.77 -1.91 -22.69
N HIS A 54 3.32 -3.16 -22.56
CA HIS A 54 1.92 -3.52 -22.72
C HIS A 54 1.49 -4.52 -21.65
N VAL A 55 0.45 -4.16 -20.89
CA VAL A 55 -0.26 -5.05 -19.97
C VAL A 55 -1.74 -5.06 -20.30
N ASP A 56 -2.31 -6.27 -20.33
CA ASP A 56 -3.75 -6.48 -20.39
C ASP A 56 -4.15 -7.59 -19.41
N GLN A 57 -4.71 -7.17 -18.26
CA GLN A 57 -5.26 -8.04 -17.24
C GLN A 57 -6.70 -7.60 -16.95
N ASN A 58 -7.67 -8.41 -17.34
CA ASN A 58 -9.11 -8.11 -17.25
C ASN A 58 -9.47 -6.73 -17.84
N GLY A 59 -8.88 -6.37 -18.98
CA GLY A 59 -9.11 -5.09 -19.68
C GLY A 59 -8.40 -3.89 -19.05
N ARG A 60 -7.49 -4.10 -18.10
CA ARG A 60 -6.71 -3.05 -17.41
C ARG A 60 -5.21 -3.25 -17.62
N GLY A 61 -4.43 -2.20 -17.43
CA GLY A 61 -2.96 -2.27 -17.54
C GLY A 61 -2.36 -1.14 -18.39
N PRO A 62 -1.13 -0.69 -18.08
CA PRO A 62 -0.44 0.34 -18.85
C PRO A 62 -0.14 -0.12 -20.28
N LYS A 63 -0.24 0.83 -21.22
CA LYS A 63 0.02 0.61 -22.65
C LYS A 63 0.74 1.85 -23.19
N HIS A 64 2.07 1.82 -23.22
CA HIS A 64 2.85 2.98 -23.66
C HIS A 64 4.15 2.58 -24.36
N ARG A 65 4.72 3.56 -25.07
CA ARG A 65 6.02 3.48 -25.72
C ARG A 65 6.99 4.45 -25.07
N GLU A 66 8.26 4.07 -25.02
CA GLU A 66 9.33 4.91 -24.51
C GLU A 66 10.44 5.08 -25.55
N GLN A 67 10.96 6.30 -25.67
CA GLN A 67 12.11 6.64 -26.50
C GLN A 67 13.22 7.16 -25.60
N ILE A 68 14.33 6.44 -25.52
CA ILE A 68 15.42 6.73 -24.60
C ILE A 68 16.71 6.97 -25.39
N VAL A 69 17.45 8.01 -25.00
CA VAL A 69 18.81 8.28 -25.48
C VAL A 69 19.77 8.22 -24.32
N LEU A 70 20.76 7.33 -24.40
CA LEU A 70 21.79 7.17 -23.38
C LEU A 70 22.97 8.13 -23.59
N GLY A 71 23.47 8.69 -22.49
CA GLY A 71 24.71 9.45 -22.43
C GLY A 71 25.94 8.55 -22.26
N ALA A 72 27.12 9.18 -22.13
CA ALA A 72 28.41 8.47 -22.06
C ALA A 72 28.57 7.53 -20.85
N GLN A 73 27.77 7.72 -19.79
CA GLN A 73 27.78 6.92 -18.56
C GLN A 73 26.67 5.86 -18.53
N GLY A 74 25.96 5.64 -19.65
CA GLY A 74 24.84 4.69 -19.70
C GLY A 74 23.55 5.19 -19.05
N LEU A 75 23.54 6.41 -18.48
CA LEU A 75 22.32 7.07 -18.01
C LEU A 75 21.51 7.63 -19.18
N PRO A 76 20.16 7.56 -19.11
CA PRO A 76 19.29 8.35 -19.98
C PRO A 76 19.63 9.85 -19.87
N VAL A 77 19.91 10.47 -21.00
CA VAL A 77 20.00 11.94 -21.17
C VAL A 77 18.81 12.49 -21.95
N SER A 78 18.00 11.62 -22.56
CA SER A 78 16.67 11.94 -23.04
C SER A 78 15.76 10.74 -22.80
N TRP A 79 14.52 11.01 -22.40
CA TRP A 79 13.47 10.00 -22.20
C TRP A 79 12.13 10.60 -22.59
N ARG A 80 11.39 9.97 -23.49
CA ARG A 80 10.01 10.33 -23.84
C ARG A 80 9.11 9.14 -23.62
N ILE A 81 7.93 9.35 -23.05
CA ILE A 81 6.94 8.31 -22.78
C ILE A 81 5.58 8.79 -23.26
N GLU A 82 4.90 7.97 -24.07
CA GLU A 82 3.57 8.26 -24.61
C GLU A 82 2.67 7.01 -24.58
N GLY A 83 1.43 7.16 -24.09
CA GLY A 83 0.43 6.08 -24.09
C GLY A 83 -0.63 6.23 -23.02
N THR A 84 -0.92 5.15 -22.30
CA THR A 84 -1.89 5.12 -21.20
C THR A 84 -1.37 4.40 -19.95
N SER A 85 -1.87 4.84 -18.79
CA SER A 85 -1.57 4.28 -17.46
C SER A 85 -2.47 3.08 -17.13
N LEU A 86 -2.32 2.51 -15.93
CA LEU A 86 -3.07 1.34 -15.44
C LEU A 86 -4.59 1.44 -15.63
N MET A 87 -5.16 2.61 -15.34
CA MET A 87 -6.61 2.87 -15.40
C MET A 87 -7.05 3.55 -16.71
N GLY A 88 -6.17 3.59 -17.72
CA GLY A 88 -6.47 4.15 -19.05
C GLY A 88 -6.29 5.67 -19.15
N GLY A 89 -5.84 6.35 -18.10
CA GLY A 89 -5.48 7.77 -18.18
C GLY A 89 -4.32 8.00 -19.16
N PRO A 90 -4.28 9.13 -19.89
CA PRO A 90 -3.20 9.39 -20.84
C PRO A 90 -1.84 9.44 -20.11
N VAL A 91 -0.76 9.11 -20.80
CA VAL A 91 0.62 9.27 -20.33
C VAL A 91 1.36 10.10 -21.35
N SER A 92 1.99 11.19 -20.90
CA SER A 92 2.88 12.03 -21.68
C SER A 92 3.96 12.56 -20.75
N GLU A 93 5.18 12.10 -20.95
CA GLU A 93 6.33 12.49 -20.15
C GLU A 93 7.55 12.70 -21.03
N SER A 94 8.34 13.71 -20.72
CA SER A 94 9.60 14.00 -21.38
C SER A 94 10.65 14.45 -20.37
N PHE A 95 11.88 14.01 -20.59
CA PHE A 95 13.07 14.42 -19.87
C PHE A 95 14.20 14.64 -20.86
N GLU A 96 14.96 15.71 -20.68
CA GLU A 96 16.13 16.03 -21.47
C GLU A 96 17.23 16.65 -20.59
N TYR A 97 18.45 16.16 -20.73
CA TYR A 97 19.65 16.78 -20.21
C TYR A 97 20.46 17.38 -21.36
N SER A 98 20.68 18.69 -21.28
CA SER A 98 21.72 19.39 -22.04
C SER A 98 22.89 19.72 -21.09
N PRO A 99 24.13 19.90 -21.58
CA PRO A 99 25.27 20.20 -20.71
C PRO A 99 24.97 21.33 -19.71
N GLY A 100 24.93 20.98 -18.43
CA GLY A 100 24.66 21.90 -17.32
C GLY A 100 23.19 22.08 -16.91
N LEU A 101 22.22 21.51 -17.63
CA LEU A 101 20.79 21.75 -17.39
C LEU A 101 19.92 20.52 -17.72
N ALA A 102 19.18 20.06 -16.71
CA ALA A 102 18.11 19.08 -16.86
C ALA A 102 16.75 19.78 -16.99
N ARG A 103 15.87 19.26 -17.86
CA ARG A 103 14.48 19.70 -18.03
C ARG A 103 13.55 18.50 -18.08
N TRP A 104 12.37 18.62 -17.50
CA TRP A 104 11.35 17.60 -17.57
C TRP A 104 9.95 18.18 -17.61
N GLN A 105 9.03 17.38 -18.16
CA GLN A 105 7.61 17.65 -18.17
C GLN A 105 6.87 16.31 -18.10
N SER A 106 5.90 16.20 -17.21
CA SER A 106 5.04 15.05 -17.03
C SER A 106 3.63 15.48 -16.63
N GLN A 107 2.76 14.51 -16.39
CA GLN A 107 1.46 14.79 -15.76
C GLN A 107 1.57 15.24 -14.31
N ALA A 108 2.58 14.77 -13.58
CA ALA A 108 2.75 15.06 -12.17
C ALA A 108 3.40 16.43 -11.94
N ASP A 109 4.29 16.84 -12.84
CA ASP A 109 5.18 17.99 -12.63
C ASP A 109 5.91 18.43 -13.91
N SER A 110 6.49 19.63 -13.86
CA SER A 110 7.44 20.10 -14.88
C SER A 110 8.47 21.00 -14.22
N GLY A 111 9.68 21.04 -14.77
CA GLY A 111 10.74 21.85 -14.19
C GLY A 111 12.03 21.83 -14.98
N GLU A 112 12.96 22.68 -14.54
CA GLU A 112 14.34 22.65 -14.96
C GLU A 112 15.27 22.80 -13.75
N ARG A 113 16.41 22.11 -13.77
CA ARG A 113 17.39 22.14 -12.68
C ARG A 113 18.80 22.20 -13.25
N PRO A 114 19.60 23.22 -12.90
CA PRO A 114 21.02 23.24 -13.23
C PRO A 114 21.72 22.06 -12.54
N VAL A 115 22.33 21.18 -13.32
CA VAL A 115 23.11 20.05 -12.82
C VAL A 115 24.39 19.92 -13.64
N PRO A 116 25.58 19.88 -13.00
CA PRO A 116 26.86 19.94 -13.70
C PRO A 116 27.16 18.67 -14.52
N ALA A 117 26.50 17.57 -14.19
CA ALA A 117 26.57 16.28 -14.88
C ALA A 117 25.18 15.62 -14.89
N PRO A 118 24.92 14.66 -15.80
CA PRO A 118 23.69 13.87 -15.78
C PRO A 118 23.45 13.19 -14.44
N LEU A 119 22.22 13.22 -13.95
CA LEU A 119 21.73 12.47 -12.80
C LEU A 119 20.62 11.49 -13.25
N PRO A 120 20.36 10.41 -12.50
CA PRO A 120 19.19 9.58 -12.74
C PRO A 120 17.91 10.40 -12.68
N TYR A 121 17.05 10.26 -13.69
CA TYR A 121 15.71 10.82 -13.71
C TYR A 121 14.70 9.75 -13.36
N ILE A 122 13.97 9.93 -12.25
CA ILE A 122 12.96 8.97 -11.79
C ILE A 122 11.66 9.22 -12.55
N VAL A 123 11.43 8.46 -13.61
CA VAL A 123 10.21 8.55 -14.46
C VAL A 123 8.92 8.34 -13.66
N ASN A 124 7.83 8.98 -14.11
CA ASN A 124 6.52 8.85 -13.49
C ASN A 124 5.86 7.54 -13.97
N ASP A 125 5.62 7.41 -15.28
CA ASP A 125 4.89 6.27 -15.87
C ASP A 125 5.82 5.41 -16.72
N GLY A 126 6.95 4.97 -16.17
CA GLY A 126 7.90 4.11 -16.88
C GLY A 126 7.62 2.61 -16.76
N SER A 127 8.18 1.86 -17.69
CA SER A 127 8.23 0.39 -17.64
C SER A 127 9.23 -0.12 -16.59
N PRO A 128 9.13 -1.42 -16.21
CA PRO A 128 10.12 -2.08 -15.36
C PRO A 128 11.57 -1.94 -15.85
N TRP A 129 11.77 -1.65 -17.14
CA TRP A 129 13.07 -1.42 -17.74
C TRP A 129 13.84 -0.27 -17.09
N GLY A 130 13.14 0.76 -16.58
CA GLY A 130 13.77 1.91 -15.95
C GLY A 130 14.63 1.54 -14.73
N SER A 131 14.20 0.56 -13.95
CA SER A 131 14.93 0.08 -12.78
C SER A 131 16.31 -0.49 -13.11
N VAL A 132 16.49 -1.05 -14.31
CA VAL A 132 17.80 -1.55 -14.77
C VAL A 132 18.79 -0.41 -14.94
N PHE A 133 18.38 0.72 -15.50
CA PHE A 133 19.27 1.87 -15.65
C PHE A 133 19.74 2.40 -14.30
N TYR A 134 18.86 2.42 -13.30
CA TYR A 134 19.22 2.87 -11.96
C TYR A 134 20.23 1.93 -11.30
N VAL A 135 20.04 0.61 -11.43
CA VAL A 135 20.98 -0.39 -10.90
C VAL A 135 22.33 -0.30 -11.58
N ASP A 136 22.36 -0.29 -12.92
CA ASP A 136 23.60 -0.22 -13.71
C ASP A 136 24.39 1.05 -13.39
N TYR A 137 23.71 2.19 -13.28
CA TYR A 137 24.33 3.45 -12.90
C TYR A 137 24.90 3.39 -11.48
N LEU A 138 24.13 2.95 -10.50
CA LEU A 138 24.59 2.94 -9.11
C LEU A 138 25.74 1.95 -8.88
N LEU A 139 25.83 0.87 -9.65
CA LEU A 139 27.00 -0.02 -9.66
C LEU A 139 28.27 0.64 -10.20
N SER A 140 28.14 1.75 -10.95
CA SER A 140 29.27 2.52 -11.49
C SER A 140 29.72 3.67 -10.59
N VAL A 141 28.88 4.08 -9.62
CA VAL A 141 29.12 5.22 -8.73
C VAL A 141 29.70 4.76 -7.40
N GLU A 142 30.74 5.44 -6.93
CA GLU A 142 31.34 5.16 -5.63
C GLU A 142 30.31 5.33 -4.49
N GLY A 143 30.25 4.36 -3.58
CA GLY A 143 29.27 4.34 -2.48
C GLY A 143 27.85 3.93 -2.90
N HIS A 144 27.62 3.62 -4.18
CA HIS A 144 26.34 3.17 -4.74
C HIS A 144 25.14 4.04 -4.35
N ARG A 145 25.36 5.36 -4.26
CA ARG A 145 24.36 6.36 -3.91
C ARG A 145 24.46 7.55 -4.85
N SER A 146 23.32 8.12 -5.20
CA SER A 146 23.27 9.34 -6.02
C SER A 146 22.06 10.20 -5.69
N ASP A 147 22.20 11.50 -5.86
CA ASP A 147 21.06 12.40 -6.03
C ASP A 147 20.30 12.03 -7.30
N VAL A 148 19.01 12.36 -7.34
CA VAL A 148 18.16 12.12 -8.51
C VAL A 148 17.37 13.36 -8.91
N LEU A 149 16.81 13.28 -10.11
CA LEU A 149 15.86 14.23 -10.66
C LEU A 149 14.44 13.63 -10.61
N PRO A 150 13.40 14.44 -10.36
CA PRO A 150 13.42 15.89 -10.07
C PRO A 150 14.18 16.29 -8.79
N GLU A 151 14.03 15.50 -7.74
CA GLU A 151 14.67 15.68 -6.44
C GLU A 151 14.77 14.36 -5.65
N GLY A 152 15.53 14.37 -4.56
CA GLY A 152 15.76 13.22 -3.69
C GLY A 152 17.09 12.51 -3.98
N SER A 153 17.24 11.32 -3.41
CA SER A 153 18.42 10.47 -3.60
C SER A 153 18.04 8.99 -3.62
N ILE A 154 18.81 8.19 -4.35
CA ILE A 154 18.65 6.74 -4.42
C ILE A 154 19.91 6.03 -3.92
N GLN A 155 19.74 4.82 -3.39
CA GLN A 155 20.83 3.97 -2.92
C GLN A 155 20.61 2.53 -3.39
N LEU A 156 21.69 1.88 -3.82
CA LEU A 156 21.67 0.48 -4.20
C LEU A 156 21.85 -0.39 -2.97
N ARG A 157 20.95 -1.35 -2.80
CA ARG A 157 21.09 -2.43 -1.83
C ARG A 157 21.28 -3.73 -2.59
N GLN A 158 22.45 -4.33 -2.48
CA GLN A 158 22.74 -5.67 -2.99
C GLN A 158 22.31 -6.71 -1.95
N LEU A 159 21.67 -7.78 -2.40
CA LEU A 159 21.22 -8.90 -1.57
C LEU A 159 22.00 -10.18 -1.93
N ASP A 160 21.85 -11.21 -1.10
CA ASP A 160 22.56 -12.48 -1.29
C ASP A 160 22.19 -13.15 -2.62
N PRO A 161 23.16 -13.66 -3.40
CA PRO A 161 22.89 -14.33 -4.66
C PRO A 161 22.04 -15.60 -4.47
N VAL A 162 21.14 -15.83 -5.42
CA VAL A 162 20.29 -17.03 -5.50
C VAL A 162 20.71 -17.91 -6.66
N GLN A 163 20.50 -19.22 -6.53
CA GLN A 163 20.72 -20.19 -7.60
C GLN A 163 19.37 -20.62 -8.16
N VAL A 164 19.26 -20.59 -9.48
CA VAL A 164 18.16 -21.17 -10.25
C VAL A 164 18.73 -22.12 -11.31
N GLU A 165 17.88 -22.93 -11.93
CA GLU A 165 18.29 -23.83 -13.01
C GLU A 165 17.70 -23.34 -14.33
N HIS A 166 18.56 -22.90 -15.24
CA HIS A 166 18.19 -22.46 -16.59
C HIS A 166 18.67 -23.48 -17.61
N LEU A 167 17.75 -24.10 -18.35
CA LEU A 167 18.01 -25.13 -19.36
C LEU A 167 18.93 -26.27 -18.87
N GLY A 168 18.70 -26.73 -17.63
CA GLY A 168 19.49 -27.81 -17.01
C GLY A 168 20.87 -27.38 -16.50
N LYS A 169 21.16 -26.08 -16.46
CA LYS A 169 22.43 -25.53 -15.96
C LYS A 169 22.19 -24.59 -14.78
N PRO A 170 23.06 -24.60 -13.76
CA PRO A 170 23.00 -23.60 -12.70
C PRO A 170 23.18 -22.19 -13.26
N LEU A 171 22.29 -21.29 -12.86
CA LEU A 171 22.34 -19.86 -13.13
C LEU A 171 22.31 -19.11 -11.80
N THR A 172 23.37 -18.36 -11.52
CA THR A 172 23.44 -17.50 -10.34
C THR A 172 22.84 -16.14 -10.68
N LEU A 173 21.87 -15.71 -9.88
CA LEU A 173 21.25 -14.39 -9.99
C LEU A 173 21.50 -13.59 -8.71
N THR A 174 21.94 -12.35 -8.85
CA THR A 174 22.12 -11.44 -7.72
C THR A 174 20.98 -10.43 -7.69
N PRO A 175 20.15 -10.38 -6.63
CA PRO A 175 19.10 -9.39 -6.49
C PRO A 175 19.66 -8.04 -6.02
N TYR A 176 19.16 -6.96 -6.61
CA TYR A 176 19.43 -5.58 -6.23
C TYR A 176 18.12 -4.82 -6.01
N GLN A 177 18.09 -3.93 -5.02
CA GLN A 177 17.01 -2.97 -4.81
C GLN A 177 17.52 -1.54 -4.93
N VAL A 178 16.68 -0.66 -5.48
CA VAL A 178 16.95 0.78 -5.57
C VAL A 178 16.08 1.49 -4.53
N VAL A 179 16.64 1.70 -3.34
CA VAL A 179 15.96 2.35 -2.21
C VAL A 179 15.88 3.86 -2.47
N GLY A 180 14.73 4.48 -2.15
CA GLY A 180 14.51 5.93 -2.30
C GLY A 180 13.95 6.37 -3.66
N ALA A 181 13.81 5.46 -4.63
CA ALA A 181 13.16 5.76 -5.90
C ALA A 181 11.64 5.63 -5.81
N GLN A 182 11.16 4.54 -5.21
CA GLN A 182 9.76 4.20 -5.02
C GLN A 182 9.52 3.82 -3.55
N LEU A 183 8.26 3.93 -3.09
CA LEU A 183 7.87 3.52 -1.74
C LEU A 183 8.04 2.00 -1.54
N ASP A 184 7.70 1.22 -2.57
CA ASP A 184 7.94 -0.23 -2.57
C ASP A 184 8.96 -0.59 -3.66
N PRO A 185 10.27 -0.63 -3.33
CA PRO A 185 11.27 -1.07 -4.28
C PRO A 185 11.20 -2.60 -4.46
N GLY A 186 10.92 -3.01 -5.69
CA GLY A 186 11.12 -4.37 -6.19
C GLY A 186 12.60 -4.71 -6.37
N TYR A 187 12.88 -5.88 -6.95
CA TYR A 187 14.20 -6.44 -7.16
C TYR A 187 14.56 -6.47 -8.65
N VAL A 188 15.78 -6.09 -8.99
CA VAL A 188 16.39 -6.38 -10.29
C VAL A 188 17.37 -7.53 -10.11
N PHE A 189 17.15 -8.65 -10.80
CA PHE A 189 18.02 -9.82 -10.76
C PHE A 189 19.01 -9.77 -11.92
N LEU A 190 20.30 -9.66 -11.59
CA LEU A 190 21.39 -9.68 -12.58
C LEU A 190 22.11 -11.03 -12.60
N ASP A 191 22.53 -11.49 -13.77
CA ASP A 191 23.45 -12.62 -13.91
C ASP A 191 24.92 -12.23 -13.63
N ALA A 192 25.83 -13.19 -13.76
CA ALA A 192 27.26 -12.99 -13.52
C ALA A 192 27.90 -12.00 -14.51
N GLU A 193 27.32 -11.86 -15.71
CA GLU A 193 27.72 -10.89 -16.74
C GLU A 193 27.05 -9.51 -16.55
N ARG A 194 26.33 -9.30 -15.43
CA ARG A 194 25.56 -8.08 -15.12
C ARG A 194 24.42 -7.79 -16.10
N ARG A 195 23.86 -8.80 -16.73
CA ARG A 195 22.65 -8.65 -17.55
C ARG A 195 21.42 -8.82 -16.68
N ALA A 196 20.45 -7.92 -16.82
CA ALA A 196 19.18 -8.04 -16.14
C ALA A 196 18.36 -9.21 -16.71
N VAL A 197 18.15 -10.23 -15.87
CA VAL A 197 17.37 -11.42 -16.21
C VAL A 197 15.90 -11.23 -15.85
N ALA A 198 15.64 -10.56 -14.73
CA ALA A 198 14.28 -10.28 -14.29
C ALA A 198 14.17 -9.01 -13.43
N VAL A 199 12.98 -8.43 -13.44
CA VAL A 199 12.53 -7.42 -12.47
C VAL A 199 11.30 -7.97 -11.76
N VAL A 200 11.34 -8.00 -10.43
CA VAL A 200 10.26 -8.55 -9.59
C VAL A 200 9.75 -7.46 -8.66
N ASP A 201 8.48 -7.12 -8.77
CA ASP A 201 7.79 -6.20 -7.87
C ASP A 201 6.56 -6.88 -7.23
N ASP A 202 5.71 -6.11 -6.56
CA ASP A 202 4.53 -6.65 -5.89
C ASP A 202 3.52 -7.21 -6.91
N GLY A 203 3.49 -8.54 -7.00
CA GLY A 203 2.56 -9.29 -7.85
C GLY A 203 2.98 -9.46 -9.30
N THR A 204 4.06 -8.83 -9.80
CA THR A 204 4.51 -8.97 -11.19
C THR A 204 5.97 -9.40 -11.31
N ILE A 205 6.23 -10.32 -12.24
CA ILE A 205 7.58 -10.70 -12.65
C ILE A 205 7.76 -10.33 -14.13
N ALA A 206 8.65 -9.38 -14.42
CA ALA A 206 9.18 -9.18 -15.75
C ALA A 206 10.39 -10.09 -15.95
N LEU A 207 10.27 -11.10 -16.82
CA LEU A 207 11.28 -12.14 -17.02
C LEU A 207 11.71 -12.18 -18.49
N LEU A 208 13.02 -12.26 -18.75
CA LEU A 208 13.55 -12.55 -20.09
C LEU A 208 12.79 -13.71 -20.74
N ASP A 209 12.27 -13.48 -21.94
CA ASP A 209 11.51 -14.47 -22.71
C ASP A 209 12.30 -15.77 -22.91
N SER A 210 13.59 -15.63 -23.17
CA SER A 210 14.58 -16.71 -23.27
C SER A 210 14.78 -17.50 -21.98
N HIS A 211 14.35 -16.98 -20.83
CA HIS A 211 14.48 -17.58 -19.51
C HIS A 211 13.12 -17.97 -18.91
N ARG A 212 12.07 -18.11 -19.72
CA ARG A 212 10.73 -18.46 -19.21
C ARG A 212 10.70 -19.75 -18.38
N ASP A 213 11.64 -20.67 -18.63
CA ASP A 213 11.80 -21.92 -17.88
C ASP A 213 12.11 -21.73 -16.40
N ILE A 214 12.74 -20.61 -16.00
CA ILE A 214 13.10 -20.37 -14.60
C ILE A 214 11.97 -19.75 -13.77
N HIS A 215 10.84 -19.35 -14.38
CA HIS A 215 9.81 -18.53 -13.73
C HIS A 215 9.44 -19.01 -12.31
N HIS A 216 9.12 -20.30 -12.14
CA HIS A 216 8.77 -20.85 -10.83
C HIS A 216 9.91 -20.75 -9.82
N SER A 217 11.10 -21.22 -10.20
CA SER A 217 12.29 -21.19 -9.32
C SER A 217 12.74 -19.76 -8.97
N LEU A 218 12.55 -18.81 -9.91
CA LEU A 218 12.81 -17.39 -9.69
C LEU A 218 11.79 -16.80 -8.71
N LYS A 219 10.49 -17.10 -8.86
CA LYS A 219 9.47 -16.66 -7.92
C LYS A 219 9.81 -17.15 -6.51
N GLU A 220 10.08 -18.44 -6.34
CA GLU A 220 10.47 -19.00 -5.04
C GLU A 220 11.74 -18.34 -4.48
N ALA A 221 12.71 -18.03 -5.35
CA ALA A 221 13.92 -17.32 -4.94
C ALA A 221 13.62 -15.89 -4.50
N ALA A 222 12.78 -15.15 -5.23
CA ALA A 222 12.36 -13.80 -4.87
C ALA A 222 11.57 -13.78 -3.55
N ASP A 223 10.66 -14.74 -3.34
CA ASP A 223 9.91 -14.89 -2.09
C ASP A 223 10.88 -15.13 -0.91
N ARG A 224 11.92 -15.97 -1.09
CA ARG A 224 12.96 -16.20 -0.07
C ARG A 224 13.79 -14.95 0.22
N VAL A 225 14.18 -14.22 -0.82
CA VAL A 225 14.93 -12.96 -0.69
C VAL A 225 14.11 -11.93 0.11
N ALA A 226 12.83 -11.78 -0.22
CA ALA A 226 11.91 -10.89 0.48
C ALA A 226 11.73 -11.32 1.96
N ALA A 227 11.52 -12.61 2.22
CA ALA A 227 11.37 -13.13 3.58
C ALA A 227 12.64 -12.90 4.43
N ALA A 228 13.83 -13.16 3.88
CA ALA A 228 15.10 -12.93 4.56
C ALA A 228 15.30 -11.44 4.90
N GLN A 229 14.95 -10.55 3.97
CA GLN A 229 15.01 -9.11 4.20
C GLN A 229 14.05 -8.67 5.30
N LEU A 230 12.79 -9.11 5.26
CA LEU A 230 11.80 -8.77 6.30
C LEU A 230 12.23 -9.28 7.67
N ALA A 231 12.84 -10.47 7.74
CA ALA A 231 13.38 -11.00 8.97
C ALA A 231 14.58 -10.20 9.50
N SER A 232 15.48 -9.77 8.61
CA SER A 232 16.58 -8.89 8.99
C SER A 232 16.09 -7.54 9.53
N LEU A 233 15.10 -6.94 8.87
CA LEU A 233 14.49 -5.68 9.33
C LEU A 233 13.81 -5.85 10.68
N GLN A 234 13.10 -6.96 10.90
CA GLN A 234 12.50 -7.26 12.20
C GLN A 234 13.54 -7.39 13.30
N GLN A 235 14.67 -8.06 13.04
CA GLN A 235 15.76 -8.17 14.02
C GLN A 235 16.40 -6.82 14.35
N GLN A 236 16.49 -5.93 13.36
CA GLN A 236 17.07 -4.60 13.52
C GLN A 236 16.14 -3.61 14.23
N LEU A 237 14.84 -3.63 13.90
CA LEU A 237 13.89 -2.56 14.25
C LEU A 237 13.00 -2.90 15.45
N ALA A 238 12.89 -4.18 15.83
CA ALA A 238 12.11 -4.59 16.99
C ALA A 238 12.97 -4.58 18.26
N HIS A 239 12.93 -3.49 19.01
CA HIS A 239 13.69 -3.36 20.25
C HIS A 239 13.02 -4.17 21.37
N ARG A 240 13.64 -5.30 21.72
CA ARG A 240 13.23 -6.15 22.85
C ARG A 240 14.25 -6.04 23.98
N TYR A 241 13.88 -5.34 25.05
CA TYR A 241 14.84 -4.98 26.09
C TYR A 241 15.07 -6.08 27.16
N GLY A 242 14.17 -7.05 27.28
CA GLY A 242 14.27 -8.13 28.29
C GLY A 242 14.11 -7.65 29.75
N ILE A 243 13.83 -6.36 29.95
CA ILE A 243 13.59 -5.69 31.22
C ILE A 243 12.31 -4.85 31.11
N PRO A 244 11.69 -4.43 32.23
CA PRO A 244 10.53 -3.56 32.20
C PRO A 244 10.79 -2.25 31.44
N VAL A 245 9.78 -1.79 30.69
CA VAL A 245 9.78 -0.48 30.02
C VAL A 245 8.79 0.43 30.75
N GLU A 246 9.25 1.57 31.26
CA GLU A 246 8.41 2.62 31.86
C GLU A 246 8.31 3.80 30.90
N ILE A 247 7.11 4.05 30.38
CA ILE A 247 6.79 5.28 29.62
C ILE A 247 6.30 6.31 30.64
N GLU A 248 7.17 7.26 31.00
CA GLU A 248 6.94 8.30 32.01
C GLU A 248 6.36 9.57 31.38
N ASN A 249 5.79 10.44 32.21
CA ASN A 249 5.30 11.76 31.81
C ASN A 249 4.35 11.74 30.60
N VAL A 250 3.38 10.82 30.59
CA VAL A 250 2.37 10.71 29.53
C VAL A 250 0.97 10.95 30.05
N ARG A 251 0.05 11.30 29.16
CA ARG A 251 -1.39 11.39 29.42
C ARG A 251 -2.10 10.25 28.69
N PRO A 252 -2.48 9.15 29.38
CA PRO A 252 -3.17 8.04 28.75
C PRO A 252 -4.53 8.49 28.19
N PHE A 253 -4.82 8.20 26.93
CA PHE A 253 -6.15 8.36 26.35
C PHE A 253 -7.03 7.18 26.74
N ASP A 254 -8.17 7.47 27.36
CA ASP A 254 -9.22 6.49 27.64
C ASP A 254 -10.29 6.53 26.54
N PRO A 255 -10.33 5.53 25.64
CA PRO A 255 -11.31 5.49 24.55
C PRO A 255 -12.74 5.21 25.03
N ALA A 256 -12.95 4.72 26.25
CA ALA A 256 -14.31 4.52 26.77
C ALA A 256 -14.97 5.85 27.16
N SER A 257 -14.23 6.75 27.80
CA SER A 257 -14.72 8.08 28.18
C SER A 257 -14.41 9.18 27.15
N GLY A 258 -13.49 8.93 26.22
CA GLY A 258 -13.01 9.91 25.24
C GLY A 258 -12.16 11.03 25.87
N ARG A 259 -11.52 10.76 27.02
CA ARG A 259 -10.78 11.77 27.80
C ARG A 259 -9.32 11.38 28.00
N LEU A 260 -8.47 12.40 28.09
CA LEU A 260 -7.09 12.24 28.54
C LEU A 260 -7.02 12.15 30.06
N GLY A 261 -6.24 11.17 30.55
CA GLY A 261 -5.90 11.03 31.95
C GLY A 261 -4.97 12.13 32.46
N ALA A 262 -4.70 12.07 33.78
CA ALA A 262 -3.67 12.86 34.41
C ALA A 262 -2.26 12.37 34.00
N PRO A 263 -1.21 13.21 34.14
CA PRO A 263 0.17 12.77 33.93
C PRO A 263 0.49 11.49 34.70
N SER A 264 0.98 10.49 33.97
CA SER A 264 1.14 9.11 34.45
C SER A 264 2.46 8.50 33.97
N THR A 265 2.84 7.42 34.63
CA THR A 265 3.82 6.45 34.15
C THR A 265 3.09 5.14 33.85
N VAL A 266 3.29 4.61 32.64
CA VAL A 266 2.78 3.31 32.22
C VAL A 266 3.94 2.33 32.13
N ARG A 267 3.87 1.23 32.89
CA ARG A 267 4.91 0.20 32.92
C ARG A 267 4.47 -1.02 32.14
N ILE A 268 5.35 -1.50 31.28
CA ILE A 268 5.19 -2.68 30.45
C ILE A 268 6.16 -3.75 30.96
N GLU A 269 5.67 -4.97 31.16
CA GLU A 269 6.48 -6.14 31.51
C GLU A 269 6.09 -7.31 30.60
N GLY A 270 7.08 -7.88 29.90
CA GLY A 270 6.81 -8.83 28.82
C GLY A 270 5.93 -8.17 27.75
N GLN A 271 4.77 -8.77 27.47
CA GLN A 271 3.84 -8.29 26.44
C GLN A 271 2.67 -7.47 27.00
N ARG A 272 2.65 -7.16 28.31
CA ARG A 272 1.45 -6.63 28.98
C ARG A 272 1.72 -5.34 29.73
N ILE A 273 0.67 -4.53 29.84
CA ILE A 273 0.62 -3.37 30.72
C ILE A 273 0.58 -3.89 32.17
N ALA A 274 1.68 -3.70 32.90
CA ALA A 274 1.85 -4.23 34.25
C ALA A 274 1.38 -3.25 35.33
N ALA A 275 1.50 -1.93 35.10
CA ALA A 275 1.05 -0.91 36.03
C ALA A 275 0.79 0.43 35.34
N ILE A 276 -0.13 1.22 35.91
CA ILE A 276 -0.37 2.62 35.57
C ILE A 276 -0.35 3.40 36.89
N ARG A 277 0.54 4.40 37.01
CA ARG A 277 0.74 5.18 38.25
C ARG A 277 0.82 6.67 37.96
N PRO A 278 0.48 7.57 38.91
CA PRO A 278 0.69 9.01 38.72
C PRO A 278 2.16 9.34 38.45
N PHE A 279 2.42 10.27 37.53
CA PHE A 279 3.78 10.73 37.26
C PHE A 279 4.41 11.41 38.48
N GLY A 280 5.72 11.28 38.65
CA GLY A 280 6.46 11.81 39.81
C GLY A 280 6.36 10.96 41.08
N THR A 281 5.59 9.86 41.06
CA THR A 281 5.66 8.85 42.12
C THR A 281 6.97 8.06 42.01
N ALA A 282 7.57 7.68 43.13
CA ALA A 282 8.74 6.78 43.08
C ALA A 282 8.32 5.41 42.55
N SER A 283 9.16 4.77 41.73
CA SER A 283 8.99 3.35 41.40
C SER A 283 8.93 2.53 42.69
N ALA A 284 8.16 1.44 42.69
CA ALA A 284 8.06 0.58 43.87
C ALA A 284 9.46 0.13 44.35
N PRO A 285 9.70 0.02 45.67
CA PRO A 285 10.96 -0.50 46.19
C PRO A 285 11.27 -1.87 45.57
N GLY A 286 12.47 -2.06 45.02
CA GLY A 286 12.88 -3.32 44.39
C GLY A 286 12.59 -3.44 42.89
N VAL A 287 12.11 -2.39 42.22
CA VAL A 287 12.16 -2.34 40.75
C VAL A 287 13.64 -2.29 40.34
N GLY A 288 14.11 -3.39 39.74
CA GLY A 288 15.48 -3.54 39.25
C GLY A 288 15.79 -2.66 38.04
N GLU A 289 16.69 -3.14 37.19
CA GLU A 289 17.00 -2.50 35.93
C GLU A 289 15.73 -2.35 35.06
N ARG A 290 15.56 -1.17 34.47
CA ARG A 290 14.45 -0.85 33.57
C ARG A 290 14.87 0.15 32.50
N LEU A 291 14.15 0.15 31.40
CA LEU A 291 14.20 1.22 30.41
C LEU A 291 13.17 2.29 30.74
N VAL A 292 13.58 3.54 30.77
CA VAL A 292 12.68 4.70 30.90
C VAL A 292 12.59 5.41 29.56
N VAL A 293 11.36 5.64 29.11
CA VAL A 293 11.01 6.49 27.97
C VAL A 293 10.35 7.75 28.52
N ASP A 294 10.88 8.94 28.22
CA ASP A 294 10.20 10.20 28.56
C ASP A 294 9.16 10.54 27.49
N GLY A 295 7.89 10.62 27.90
CA GLY A 295 6.78 11.03 27.05
C GLY A 295 6.62 12.54 26.89
N GLU A 296 7.40 13.35 27.62
CA GLU A 296 7.46 14.82 27.50
C GLU A 296 6.10 15.53 27.67
N GLY A 297 5.17 14.92 28.40
CA GLY A 297 3.79 15.41 28.59
C GLY A 297 2.83 15.03 27.48
N GLY A 298 3.28 14.25 26.50
CA GLY A 298 2.51 13.79 25.34
C GLY A 298 1.38 12.81 25.68
N VAL A 299 0.70 12.32 24.64
CA VAL A 299 -0.43 11.40 24.75
C VAL A 299 0.01 9.98 24.47
N LEU A 300 -0.33 9.07 25.38
CA LEU A 300 -0.20 7.63 25.13
C LEU A 300 -1.59 7.09 24.81
N MET A 301 -1.77 6.48 23.65
CA MET A 301 -3.04 5.89 23.23
C MET A 301 -2.91 4.39 22.95
N PRO A 302 -4.00 3.62 22.98
CA PRO A 302 -4.00 2.27 22.41
C PRO A 302 -3.63 2.35 20.93
N GLY A 303 -2.95 1.34 20.42
CA GLY A 303 -2.62 1.28 19.00
C GLY A 303 -3.87 1.24 18.12
N LEU A 304 -3.75 1.81 16.92
CA LEU A 304 -4.85 1.96 15.98
C LEU A 304 -5.21 0.63 15.33
N HIS A 305 -6.49 0.49 14.97
CA HIS A 305 -7.05 -0.66 14.26
C HIS A 305 -7.52 -0.23 12.87
N ASP A 306 -6.96 -0.82 11.82
CA ASP A 306 -7.48 -0.70 10.45
C ASP A 306 -8.50 -1.81 10.18
N MET A 307 -9.77 -1.46 10.01
CA MET A 307 -10.84 -2.44 9.83
C MET A 307 -11.01 -2.92 8.39
N HIS A 308 -10.21 -2.43 7.45
CA HIS A 308 -10.21 -2.89 6.05
C HIS A 308 -8.82 -2.79 5.45
N SER A 309 -8.05 -3.86 5.55
CA SER A 309 -6.69 -3.94 5.00
C SER A 309 -6.55 -5.10 4.01
N HIS A 310 -5.52 -5.02 3.17
CA HIS A 310 -5.02 -6.14 2.38
C HIS A 310 -3.57 -6.43 2.80
N SER A 311 -3.41 -7.39 3.71
CA SER A 311 -2.15 -7.56 4.44
C SER A 311 -1.10 -8.29 3.61
N THR A 312 0.12 -7.75 3.60
CA THR A 312 1.31 -8.38 3.02
C THR A 312 2.47 -8.32 4.02
N GLY A 313 3.52 -9.13 3.80
CA GLY A 313 4.73 -9.07 4.65
C GLY A 313 5.35 -7.67 4.68
N ARG A 314 5.30 -6.94 3.56
CA ARG A 314 5.87 -5.59 3.43
C ARG A 314 5.01 -4.52 4.13
N SER A 315 3.68 -4.68 4.13
CA SER A 315 2.77 -3.74 4.80
C SER A 315 2.98 -3.64 6.31
N GLY A 316 3.55 -4.67 6.95
CA GLY A 316 3.65 -4.78 8.40
C GLY A 316 4.41 -3.62 9.05
N LEU A 317 5.58 -3.25 8.50
CA LEU A 317 6.36 -2.11 9.00
C LEU A 317 5.67 -0.77 8.74
N TYR A 318 5.00 -0.61 7.60
CA TYR A 318 4.24 0.59 7.29
C TYR A 318 3.10 0.83 8.30
N TYR A 319 2.32 -0.21 8.59
CA TYR A 319 1.27 -0.15 9.60
C TYR A 319 1.82 0.20 10.98
N LEU A 320 2.87 -0.50 11.44
CA LEU A 320 3.47 -0.22 12.75
C LEU A 320 4.03 1.19 12.83
N ALA A 321 4.73 1.68 11.80
CA ALA A 321 5.26 3.05 11.78
C ALA A 321 4.13 4.09 11.81
N ALA A 322 2.97 3.81 11.20
CA ALA A 322 1.79 4.67 11.24
C ALA A 322 0.97 4.56 12.54
N GLY A 323 1.41 3.77 13.53
CA GLY A 323 0.72 3.56 14.80
C GLY A 323 -0.42 2.53 14.74
N VAL A 324 -0.51 1.75 13.67
CA VAL A 324 -1.51 0.68 13.49
C VAL A 324 -0.94 -0.64 14.01
N THR A 325 -1.52 -1.14 15.10
CA THR A 325 -1.07 -2.38 15.77
C THR A 325 -2.00 -3.56 15.52
N ALA A 326 -3.18 -3.32 14.94
CA ALA A 326 -4.12 -4.36 14.53
C ALA A 326 -4.76 -4.02 13.20
N THR A 327 -5.05 -5.05 12.40
CA THR A 327 -5.79 -4.92 11.15
C THR A 327 -6.84 -6.03 11.02
N ARG A 328 -7.88 -5.77 10.24
CA ARG A 328 -8.73 -6.81 9.66
C ARG A 328 -8.37 -6.96 8.19
N ASP A 329 -7.87 -8.14 7.81
CA ASP A 329 -7.65 -8.49 6.41
C ASP A 329 -8.99 -8.84 5.78
N MET A 330 -9.36 -8.11 4.73
CA MET A 330 -10.68 -8.21 4.08
C MET A 330 -10.67 -9.11 2.84
N GLY A 331 -9.67 -9.99 2.71
CA GLY A 331 -9.59 -10.98 1.65
C GLY A 331 -8.20 -11.03 1.03
N ASN A 332 -7.68 -12.25 0.92
CA ASN A 332 -6.31 -12.51 0.49
C ASN A 332 -6.20 -13.90 -0.14
N ASP A 333 -5.01 -14.23 -0.67
CA ASP A 333 -4.67 -15.63 -0.91
C ASP A 333 -4.56 -16.35 0.43
N ASN A 334 -5.34 -17.41 0.59
CA ASN A 334 -5.51 -18.09 1.87
C ASN A 334 -4.23 -18.75 2.39
N ALA A 335 -3.38 -19.26 1.50
CA ALA A 335 -2.14 -19.92 1.89
C ALA A 335 -1.07 -18.89 2.25
N GLN A 336 -0.95 -17.82 1.46
CA GLN A 336 -0.05 -16.71 1.73
C GLN A 336 -0.40 -16.00 3.03
N LEU A 337 -1.69 -15.72 3.28
CA LEU A 337 -2.14 -15.11 4.53
C LEU A 337 -1.84 -16.01 5.74
N ALA A 338 -2.04 -17.33 5.63
CA ALA A 338 -1.70 -18.25 6.70
C ALA A 338 -0.18 -18.27 7.01
N ALA A 339 0.66 -18.24 5.98
CA ALA A 339 2.12 -18.14 6.14
C ALA A 339 2.51 -16.80 6.78
N LEU A 340 1.92 -15.69 6.32
CA LEU A 340 2.15 -14.35 6.86
C LEU A 340 1.85 -14.28 8.36
N LEU A 341 0.68 -14.77 8.79
CA LEU A 341 0.32 -14.80 10.21
C LEU A 341 1.31 -15.62 11.03
N ALA A 342 1.71 -16.80 10.54
CA ALA A 342 2.66 -17.65 11.26
C ALA A 342 4.01 -16.95 11.48
N GLN A 343 4.51 -16.21 10.47
CA GLN A 343 5.76 -15.44 10.59
C GLN A 343 5.63 -14.26 11.56
N ILE A 344 4.50 -13.55 11.55
CA ILE A 344 4.24 -12.44 12.49
C ILE A 344 4.09 -12.95 13.93
N ASP A 345 3.37 -14.06 14.13
CA ASP A 345 3.13 -14.66 15.44
C ASP A 345 4.40 -15.26 16.05
N ALA A 346 5.27 -15.84 15.21
CA ALA A 346 6.61 -16.28 15.60
C ALA A 346 7.57 -15.11 15.90
N GLY A 347 7.19 -13.88 15.53
CA GLY A 347 8.03 -12.70 15.66
C GLY A 347 9.24 -12.69 14.71
N GLU A 348 9.14 -13.45 13.62
CA GLU A 348 10.13 -13.53 12.53
C GLU A 348 10.09 -12.29 11.66
N ILE A 349 8.89 -11.74 11.41
CA ILE A 349 8.71 -10.47 10.70
C ILE A 349 7.85 -9.50 11.50
N ALA A 350 7.98 -8.20 11.19
CA ALA A 350 7.18 -7.16 11.81
C ALA A 350 5.76 -7.14 11.24
N GLY A 351 4.76 -6.89 12.09
CA GLY A 351 3.42 -6.63 11.60
C GLY A 351 2.39 -6.44 12.72
N PRO A 352 1.23 -5.86 12.37
CA PRO A 352 0.08 -5.75 13.26
C PRO A 352 -0.52 -7.14 13.54
N ARG A 353 -1.43 -7.21 14.52
CA ARG A 353 -2.29 -8.39 14.71
C ARG A 353 -3.35 -8.42 13.62
N ILE A 354 -3.47 -9.54 12.92
CA ILE A 354 -4.38 -9.64 11.77
C ILE A 354 -5.59 -10.49 12.14
N THR A 355 -6.79 -9.91 12.06
CA THR A 355 -8.05 -10.66 12.06
C THR A 355 -8.46 -10.99 10.63
N ARG A 356 -8.74 -12.26 10.35
CA ARG A 356 -8.96 -12.74 8.98
C ARG A 356 -10.44 -12.74 8.61
N ALA A 357 -10.80 -12.07 7.52
CA ALA A 357 -12.04 -12.31 6.79
C ALA A 357 -11.77 -13.24 5.60
N GLY A 358 -12.65 -14.24 5.41
CA GLY A 358 -12.63 -15.05 4.21
C GLY A 358 -13.10 -14.23 3.00
N PHE A 359 -12.76 -14.66 1.80
CA PHE A 359 -13.19 -14.03 0.55
C PHE A 359 -13.85 -15.08 -0.34
N ILE A 360 -15.12 -14.86 -0.70
CA ILE A 360 -15.90 -15.73 -1.57
C ILE A 360 -16.38 -14.88 -2.75
N GLU A 361 -16.06 -15.31 -3.96
CA GLU A 361 -16.43 -14.65 -5.20
C GLU A 361 -17.12 -15.63 -6.16
N GLY A 362 -18.05 -15.14 -6.97
CA GLY A 362 -18.71 -15.93 -8.01
C GLY A 362 -17.88 -16.05 -9.29
N ASP A 363 -17.97 -17.20 -9.97
CA ASP A 363 -17.29 -17.40 -11.26
C ASP A 363 -17.89 -16.52 -12.36
N SER A 364 -17.08 -15.59 -12.88
CA SER A 364 -17.46 -14.73 -13.99
C SER A 364 -16.21 -14.17 -14.70
N PRO A 365 -16.35 -13.65 -15.94
CA PRO A 365 -15.26 -12.94 -16.62
C PRO A 365 -14.74 -11.69 -15.87
N TYR A 366 -15.42 -11.24 -14.82
CA TYR A 366 -15.06 -10.08 -14.02
C TYR A 366 -14.57 -10.45 -12.61
N ALA A 367 -14.45 -11.74 -12.30
CA ALA A 367 -14.08 -12.21 -10.97
C ALA A 367 -12.70 -11.70 -10.55
N ALA A 368 -12.57 -11.30 -9.27
CA ALA A 368 -11.30 -10.84 -8.71
C ALA A 368 -10.22 -11.93 -8.60
N GLN A 369 -10.56 -13.20 -8.84
CA GLN A 369 -9.68 -14.38 -8.77
C GLN A 369 -8.86 -14.46 -7.47
N ASN A 370 -9.49 -14.11 -6.34
CA ASN A 370 -8.88 -14.14 -5.01
C ASN A 370 -9.73 -14.98 -4.05
N GLY A 371 -9.16 -15.47 -2.95
CA GLY A 371 -9.87 -16.30 -1.98
C GLY A 371 -10.40 -17.60 -2.60
N ILE A 372 -11.71 -17.85 -2.47
CA ILE A 372 -12.38 -19.02 -3.05
C ILE A 372 -13.39 -18.57 -4.11
N LEU A 373 -13.23 -19.09 -5.33
CA LEU A 373 -14.15 -18.90 -6.44
C LEU A 373 -15.24 -19.98 -6.40
N ALA A 374 -16.51 -19.59 -6.30
CA ALA A 374 -17.66 -20.47 -6.27
C ALA A 374 -18.45 -20.42 -7.59
N LYS A 375 -18.71 -21.59 -8.17
CA LYS A 375 -19.47 -21.75 -9.42
C LYS A 375 -20.94 -22.09 -9.19
N SER A 376 -21.31 -22.36 -7.95
CA SER A 376 -22.66 -22.73 -7.53
C SER A 376 -22.91 -22.37 -6.08
N GLU A 377 -24.19 -22.36 -5.67
CA GLU A 377 -24.58 -22.18 -4.27
C GLU A 377 -23.90 -23.21 -3.35
N ASP A 378 -23.88 -24.49 -3.73
CA ASP A 378 -23.25 -25.56 -2.95
C ASP A 378 -21.75 -25.32 -2.72
N GLU A 379 -21.04 -24.82 -3.75
CA GLU A 379 -19.63 -24.45 -3.62
C GLU A 379 -19.43 -23.22 -2.71
N ALA A 380 -20.32 -22.24 -2.78
CA ALA A 380 -20.29 -21.09 -1.87
C ALA A 380 -20.54 -21.50 -0.42
N LEU A 381 -21.47 -22.42 -0.17
CA LEU A 381 -21.72 -23.01 1.15
C LEU A 381 -20.52 -23.83 1.64
N ALA A 382 -19.87 -24.60 0.77
CA ALA A 382 -18.64 -25.32 1.09
C ALA A 382 -17.48 -24.36 1.42
N ALA A 383 -17.40 -23.21 0.75
CA ALA A 383 -16.41 -22.17 1.06
C ALA A 383 -16.63 -21.58 2.46
N VAL A 384 -17.88 -21.30 2.85
CA VAL A 384 -18.22 -20.89 4.23
C VAL A 384 -17.72 -21.91 5.25
N ASP A 385 -17.99 -23.19 4.99
CA ASP A 385 -17.56 -24.27 5.87
C ASP A 385 -16.03 -24.34 5.99
N TRP A 386 -15.33 -24.20 4.87
CA TRP A 386 -13.87 -24.18 4.82
C TRP A 386 -13.27 -23.06 5.69
N TYR A 387 -13.84 -21.86 5.61
CA TYR A 387 -13.41 -20.70 6.40
C TYR A 387 -13.74 -20.88 7.90
N ALA A 388 -14.93 -21.39 8.22
CA ALA A 388 -15.35 -21.66 9.59
C ALA A 388 -14.43 -22.68 10.27
N ASP A 389 -14.11 -23.79 9.57
CA ASP A 389 -13.22 -24.84 10.08
C ASP A 389 -11.78 -24.37 10.34
N ARG A 390 -11.41 -23.18 9.83
CA ARG A 390 -10.08 -22.58 9.98
C ARG A 390 -10.06 -21.36 10.90
N GLY A 391 -11.17 -21.09 11.59
CA GLY A 391 -11.27 -20.01 12.58
C GLY A 391 -11.15 -18.61 11.98
N PHE A 392 -11.69 -18.41 10.78
CA PHE A 392 -11.91 -17.06 10.27
C PHE A 392 -13.00 -16.36 11.10
N PHE A 393 -12.97 -15.03 11.16
CA PHE A 393 -13.95 -14.25 11.92
C PHE A 393 -15.25 -14.05 11.14
N GLN A 394 -15.13 -13.86 9.82
CA GLN A 394 -16.24 -13.55 8.93
C GLN A 394 -15.93 -14.04 7.51
N VAL A 395 -16.94 -14.04 6.63
CA VAL A 395 -16.77 -14.18 5.17
C VAL A 395 -17.19 -12.90 4.46
N LYS A 396 -16.41 -12.49 3.47
CA LYS A 396 -16.66 -11.38 2.55
C LYS A 396 -17.21 -11.94 1.24
N LEU A 397 -18.40 -11.51 0.83
CA LEU A 397 -18.94 -11.78 -0.50
C LEU A 397 -18.55 -10.64 -1.46
N TYR A 398 -18.28 -10.99 -2.72
CA TYR A 398 -17.83 -10.02 -3.72
C TYR A 398 -18.78 -9.90 -4.92
N ASN A 399 -18.44 -9.02 -5.87
CA ASN A 399 -19.38 -8.49 -6.86
C ASN A 399 -20.04 -9.56 -7.75
N SER A 400 -19.37 -10.68 -8.02
CA SER A 400 -19.82 -11.69 -8.98
C SER A 400 -20.64 -12.82 -8.35
N ILE A 401 -20.81 -12.81 -7.02
CA ILE A 401 -21.71 -13.74 -6.34
C ILE A 401 -23.14 -13.58 -6.89
N ASP A 402 -23.83 -14.69 -7.12
CA ASP A 402 -25.25 -14.63 -7.45
C ASP A 402 -26.02 -14.09 -6.24
N PRO A 403 -26.78 -12.98 -6.37
CA PRO A 403 -27.53 -12.41 -5.27
C PRO A 403 -28.55 -13.39 -4.66
N ASP A 404 -28.98 -14.42 -5.38
CA ASP A 404 -29.88 -15.46 -4.87
C ASP A 404 -29.21 -16.39 -3.84
N TRP A 405 -27.88 -16.52 -3.86
CA TRP A 405 -27.15 -17.37 -2.90
C TRP A 405 -26.95 -16.69 -1.54
N VAL A 406 -27.05 -15.36 -1.47
CA VAL A 406 -26.65 -14.57 -0.29
C VAL A 406 -27.35 -15.04 0.98
N LYS A 407 -28.66 -15.30 0.92
CA LYS A 407 -29.44 -15.74 2.08
C LYS A 407 -28.99 -17.11 2.60
N ALA A 408 -28.75 -18.06 1.70
CA ALA A 408 -28.30 -19.41 2.07
C ALA A 408 -26.89 -19.35 2.67
N VAL A 409 -25.99 -18.61 2.02
CA VAL A 409 -24.61 -18.37 2.47
C VAL A 409 -24.58 -17.73 3.84
N ALA A 410 -25.38 -16.68 4.07
CA ALA A 410 -25.42 -15.99 5.35
C ALA A 410 -26.02 -16.86 6.46
N THR A 411 -27.10 -17.57 6.17
CA THR A 411 -27.68 -18.55 7.10
C THR A 411 -26.66 -19.60 7.52
N ARG A 412 -25.88 -20.13 6.56
CA ARG A 412 -24.83 -21.10 6.83
C ARG A 412 -23.68 -20.50 7.64
N ALA A 413 -23.24 -19.29 7.29
CA ALA A 413 -22.18 -18.58 8.01
C ALA A 413 -22.55 -18.37 9.48
N HIS A 414 -23.74 -17.84 9.75
CA HIS A 414 -24.22 -17.63 11.13
C HIS A 414 -24.35 -18.94 11.90
N ALA A 415 -24.85 -20.02 11.27
CA ALA A 415 -24.94 -21.34 11.89
C ALA A 415 -23.56 -21.92 12.24
N ARG A 416 -22.51 -21.49 11.54
CA ARG A 416 -21.10 -21.85 11.78
C ARG A 416 -20.35 -20.85 12.66
N GLY A 417 -21.03 -19.82 13.19
CA GLY A 417 -20.45 -18.80 14.07
C GLY A 417 -19.67 -17.69 13.34
N LEU A 418 -19.75 -17.64 12.01
CA LEU A 418 -19.14 -16.59 11.19
C LEU A 418 -20.11 -15.42 11.01
N ARG A 419 -19.55 -14.22 10.83
CA ARG A 419 -20.27 -13.05 10.31
C ARG A 419 -20.18 -12.97 8.79
N VAL A 420 -21.02 -12.14 8.17
CA VAL A 420 -21.06 -11.90 6.73
C VAL A 420 -20.91 -10.41 6.45
N THR A 421 -20.01 -10.08 5.54
CA THR A 421 -19.80 -8.73 5.02
C THR A 421 -19.62 -8.80 3.51
N GLY A 422 -19.44 -7.65 2.87
CA GLY A 422 -18.97 -7.61 1.50
C GLY A 422 -19.40 -6.41 0.71
N HIS A 423 -19.09 -6.51 -0.57
CA HIS A 423 -19.73 -5.69 -1.58
C HIS A 423 -21.20 -6.09 -1.70
N ILE A 424 -22.01 -5.24 -2.31
CA ILE A 424 -23.31 -5.67 -2.77
C ILE A 424 -23.12 -6.42 -4.09
N PRO A 425 -23.54 -7.70 -4.19
CA PRO A 425 -23.41 -8.44 -5.44
C PRO A 425 -24.13 -7.72 -6.60
N ALA A 426 -23.59 -7.84 -7.80
CA ALA A 426 -24.15 -7.18 -8.97
C ALA A 426 -25.61 -7.59 -9.19
N PHE A 427 -26.41 -6.62 -9.62
CA PHE A 427 -27.88 -6.75 -9.77
C PHE A 427 -28.64 -7.02 -8.45
N GLY A 428 -27.96 -6.97 -7.30
CA GLY A 428 -28.55 -6.95 -5.97
C GLY A 428 -28.77 -5.53 -5.44
N SER A 429 -29.14 -5.43 -4.15
CA SER A 429 -29.25 -4.14 -3.44
C SER A 429 -28.76 -4.25 -2.00
N PRO A 430 -28.35 -3.12 -1.37
CA PRO A 430 -28.03 -3.08 0.06
C PRO A 430 -29.18 -3.61 0.92
N ASP A 431 -30.40 -3.14 0.64
CA ASP A 431 -31.62 -3.56 1.32
C ASP A 431 -31.85 -5.07 1.30
N ARG A 432 -31.68 -5.69 0.13
CA ARG A 432 -31.79 -7.15 0.00
C ARG A 432 -30.71 -7.84 0.81
N SER A 433 -29.46 -7.40 0.69
CA SER A 433 -28.31 -8.01 1.38
C SER A 433 -28.44 -7.94 2.90
N ILE A 434 -28.97 -6.83 3.44
CA ILE A 434 -29.29 -6.70 4.86
C ILE A 434 -30.36 -7.72 5.27
N ARG A 435 -31.48 -7.81 4.54
CA ARG A 435 -32.55 -8.80 4.84
C ARG A 435 -32.07 -10.24 4.73
N ASP A 436 -31.14 -10.50 3.81
CA ASP A 436 -30.60 -11.83 3.56
C ASP A 436 -29.51 -12.22 4.57
N GLY A 437 -29.05 -11.29 5.43
CA GLY A 437 -28.26 -11.62 6.62
C GLY A 437 -26.86 -10.99 6.68
N TYR A 438 -26.60 -9.91 5.94
CA TYR A 438 -25.35 -9.15 6.13
C TYR A 438 -25.26 -8.59 7.54
N ASN A 439 -24.10 -8.75 8.16
CA ASN A 439 -23.78 -8.10 9.42
C ASN A 439 -23.16 -6.72 9.20
N GLU A 440 -22.56 -6.50 8.03
CA GLU A 440 -21.79 -5.30 7.70
C GLU A 440 -21.80 -5.08 6.19
N ILE A 441 -21.85 -3.82 5.74
CA ILE A 441 -21.60 -3.46 4.34
C ILE A 441 -20.18 -2.91 4.24
N ALA A 442 -19.41 -3.41 3.27
CA ALA A 442 -18.06 -2.93 3.00
C ALA A 442 -18.07 -1.88 1.89
N HIS A 443 -17.34 -0.80 2.13
CA HIS A 443 -17.24 0.42 1.32
C HIS A 443 -18.54 1.22 1.26
N ILE A 444 -18.49 2.50 1.64
CA ILE A 444 -19.68 3.37 1.68
C ILE A 444 -20.31 3.57 0.29
N ASN A 445 -19.52 3.50 -0.80
CA ASN A 445 -20.09 3.53 -2.14
C ASN A 445 -21.01 2.33 -2.39
N GLN A 446 -20.73 1.14 -1.84
CA GLN A 446 -21.60 -0.03 -2.04
C GLN A 446 -22.99 0.18 -1.43
N LEU A 447 -23.08 0.87 -0.29
CA LEU A 447 -24.36 1.33 0.25
C LEU A 447 -25.01 2.38 -0.66
N MET A 448 -24.26 3.44 -0.98
CA MET A 448 -24.82 4.58 -1.72
C MET A 448 -25.26 4.21 -3.14
N LEU A 449 -24.59 3.27 -3.81
CA LEU A 449 -24.97 2.80 -5.14
C LEU A 449 -26.39 2.23 -5.18
N GLY A 450 -26.89 1.68 -4.07
CA GLY A 450 -28.29 1.26 -3.95
C GLY A 450 -29.31 2.40 -4.11
N TRP A 451 -28.87 3.66 -4.03
CA TRP A 451 -29.69 4.85 -4.25
C TRP A 451 -29.33 5.61 -5.53
N LEU A 452 -28.28 5.19 -6.25
CA LEU A 452 -27.70 5.94 -7.39
C LEU A 452 -27.76 5.21 -8.72
N LEU A 453 -27.88 3.88 -8.69
CA LEU A 453 -27.91 3.05 -9.89
C LEU A 453 -29.34 2.80 -10.35
N ASP A 454 -29.49 2.73 -11.66
CA ASP A 454 -30.71 2.26 -12.31
C ASP A 454 -30.70 0.71 -12.39
N GLU A 455 -31.90 0.13 -12.56
CA GLU A 455 -32.05 -1.32 -12.73
C GLU A 455 -31.26 -1.82 -13.95
N GLY A 456 -30.46 -2.87 -13.77
CA GLY A 456 -29.66 -3.49 -14.83
C GLY A 456 -28.24 -2.93 -15.00
N GLU A 457 -27.85 -1.89 -14.24
CA GLU A 457 -26.48 -1.40 -14.23
C GLU A 457 -25.51 -2.36 -13.51
N ASP A 458 -24.41 -2.73 -14.19
CA ASP A 458 -23.51 -3.79 -13.74
C ASP A 458 -22.33 -3.26 -12.92
N THR A 459 -22.35 -3.51 -11.61
CA THR A 459 -21.32 -3.10 -10.65
C THR A 459 -20.01 -3.89 -10.75
N ARG A 460 -19.94 -4.95 -11.56
CA ARG A 460 -18.66 -5.64 -11.82
C ARG A 460 -17.72 -4.81 -12.70
N THR A 461 -18.25 -3.82 -13.40
CA THR A 461 -17.49 -2.88 -14.25
C THR A 461 -16.96 -1.69 -13.44
N PRO A 462 -16.07 -0.83 -14.01
CA PRO A 462 -15.65 0.42 -13.36
C PRO A 462 -16.80 1.38 -12.97
N LEU A 463 -18.03 1.14 -13.46
CA LEU A 463 -19.22 1.90 -13.10
C LEU A 463 -19.44 2.01 -11.58
N ARG A 464 -19.11 0.97 -10.80
CA ARG A 464 -19.23 1.01 -9.31
C ARG A 464 -18.39 2.11 -8.64
N LEU A 465 -17.43 2.68 -9.37
CA LEU A 465 -16.60 3.79 -8.93
C LEU A 465 -17.06 5.09 -9.60
N THR A 466 -17.25 5.09 -10.93
CA THR A 466 -17.55 6.32 -11.69
C THR A 466 -18.99 6.82 -11.56
N ALA A 467 -19.94 5.94 -11.23
CA ALA A 467 -21.34 6.32 -10.98
C ALA A 467 -21.48 7.20 -9.73
N MET A 468 -20.49 7.21 -8.84
CA MET A 468 -20.55 7.99 -7.62
C MET A 468 -20.64 9.50 -7.86
N GLN A 469 -20.24 10.02 -9.03
CA GLN A 469 -20.51 11.42 -9.39
C GLN A 469 -22.00 11.80 -9.32
N ARG A 470 -22.92 10.82 -9.45
CA ARG A 470 -24.38 11.01 -9.33
C ARG A 470 -24.79 11.40 -7.90
N ALA A 471 -23.98 11.09 -6.89
CA ALA A 471 -24.24 11.44 -5.50
C ALA A 471 -24.30 12.96 -5.27
N ALA A 472 -23.78 13.79 -6.17
CA ALA A 472 -23.90 15.24 -6.12
C ALA A 472 -25.36 15.71 -5.92
N ASN A 473 -26.34 14.98 -6.48
CA ASN A 473 -27.76 15.31 -6.42
C ASN A 473 -28.57 14.43 -5.45
N LEU A 474 -27.92 13.54 -4.69
CA LEU A 474 -28.60 12.63 -3.77
C LEU A 474 -29.20 13.41 -2.59
N ASP A 475 -30.50 13.22 -2.33
CA ASP A 475 -31.17 13.67 -1.11
C ASP A 475 -31.13 12.58 -0.04
N LEU A 476 -30.33 12.81 1.01
CA LEU A 476 -30.20 11.89 2.12
C LEU A 476 -31.45 11.82 3.04
N ASN A 477 -32.44 12.69 2.82
CA ASN A 477 -33.73 12.63 3.52
C ASN A 477 -34.80 11.86 2.73
N ALA A 478 -34.48 11.42 1.51
CA ALA A 478 -35.40 10.67 0.68
C ALA A 478 -35.87 9.39 1.41
N GLU A 479 -37.10 8.96 1.10
CA GLU A 479 -37.70 7.77 1.70
C GLU A 479 -36.82 6.50 1.56
N PRO A 480 -36.24 6.19 0.38
CA PRO A 480 -35.36 5.02 0.25
C PRO A 480 -34.15 5.05 1.19
N VAL A 481 -33.52 6.21 1.38
CA VAL A 481 -32.37 6.36 2.29
C VAL A 481 -32.79 6.08 3.74
N ARG A 482 -33.92 6.63 4.17
CA ARG A 482 -34.46 6.42 5.52
C ARG A 482 -34.85 4.96 5.76
N GLU A 483 -35.42 4.30 4.75
CA GLU A 483 -35.77 2.87 4.81
C GLU A 483 -34.52 2.00 4.97
N THR A 484 -33.48 2.22 4.16
CA THR A 484 -32.22 1.48 4.28
C THR A 484 -31.57 1.68 5.65
N ILE A 485 -31.52 2.92 6.16
CA ILE A 485 -30.94 3.21 7.49
C ILE A 485 -31.74 2.51 8.59
N LYS A 486 -33.07 2.58 8.54
CA LYS A 486 -33.93 1.88 9.49
C LYS A 486 -33.68 0.38 9.46
N LEU A 487 -33.53 -0.19 8.27
CA LEU A 487 -33.24 -1.61 8.11
C LEU A 487 -31.87 -1.97 8.71
N MET A 488 -30.85 -1.14 8.52
CA MET A 488 -29.55 -1.31 9.18
C MET A 488 -29.67 -1.27 10.70
N GLN A 489 -30.46 -0.34 11.26
CA GLN A 489 -30.70 -0.25 12.71
C GLN A 489 -31.41 -1.50 13.25
N GLU A 490 -32.49 -1.94 12.57
CA GLU A 490 -33.29 -3.09 12.98
C GLU A 490 -32.50 -4.41 12.96
N ASN A 491 -31.50 -4.52 12.07
CA ASN A 491 -30.68 -5.71 11.90
C ASN A 491 -29.26 -5.58 12.50
N GLY A 492 -28.94 -4.43 13.10
CA GLY A 492 -27.61 -4.19 13.69
C GLY A 492 -26.46 -4.23 12.68
N VAL A 493 -26.69 -3.74 11.44
CA VAL A 493 -25.68 -3.76 10.37
C VAL A 493 -24.70 -2.61 10.53
N ALA A 494 -23.40 -2.93 10.53
CA ALA A 494 -22.33 -1.93 10.59
C ALA A 494 -21.92 -1.43 9.19
N MET A 495 -21.19 -0.32 9.14
CA MET A 495 -20.60 0.25 7.93
C MET A 495 -19.08 0.28 8.05
N ASP A 496 -18.42 -0.45 7.16
CA ASP A 496 -16.99 -0.30 6.90
C ASP A 496 -16.83 0.67 5.72
N ALA A 497 -16.40 1.90 5.99
CA ALA A 497 -16.66 3.01 5.06
C ALA A 497 -15.65 3.15 3.92
N THR A 498 -14.35 3.01 4.22
CA THR A 498 -13.25 3.25 3.27
C THR A 498 -13.42 4.56 2.48
N ALA A 499 -13.80 5.67 3.12
CA ALA A 499 -14.10 6.93 2.44
C ALA A 499 -12.86 7.53 1.72
N VAL A 500 -11.67 7.26 2.24
CA VAL A 500 -10.39 7.73 1.70
C VAL A 500 -10.08 7.24 0.29
N ILE A 501 -10.50 6.03 -0.10
CA ILE A 501 -10.30 5.57 -1.49
C ILE A 501 -11.20 6.35 -2.45
N LEU A 502 -12.38 6.76 -2.00
CA LEU A 502 -13.31 7.58 -2.77
C LEU A 502 -12.81 9.02 -2.87
N GLU A 503 -12.21 9.56 -1.80
CA GLU A 503 -11.52 10.86 -1.86
C GLU A 503 -10.46 10.86 -2.95
N ARG A 504 -9.56 9.86 -2.92
CA ARG A 504 -8.47 9.72 -3.89
C ARG A 504 -9.00 9.57 -5.30
N LEU A 505 -9.98 8.70 -5.51
CA LEU A 505 -10.61 8.47 -6.81
C LEU A 505 -11.22 9.76 -7.37
N MET A 506 -12.01 10.48 -6.57
CA MET A 506 -12.80 11.61 -7.02
C MET A 506 -11.98 12.89 -7.16
N MET A 507 -10.95 13.07 -6.32
CA MET A 507 -10.26 14.35 -6.16
C MET A 507 -8.89 14.43 -6.79
N SER A 508 -8.24 13.31 -7.13
CA SER A 508 -6.89 13.34 -7.73
C SER A 508 -6.89 14.00 -9.10
N ARG A 509 -5.96 14.93 -9.32
CA ARG A 509 -5.73 15.60 -10.61
C ARG A 509 -4.24 15.57 -10.94
N ALA A 510 -3.94 15.45 -12.23
CA ALA A 510 -2.61 15.66 -12.76
C ALA A 510 -2.02 16.98 -12.23
N GLY A 511 -0.83 16.92 -11.64
CA GLY A 511 -0.07 18.09 -11.21
C GLY A 511 -0.47 18.65 -9.85
N THR A 512 -1.43 18.05 -9.14
CA THR A 512 -1.91 18.56 -7.85
C THR A 512 -1.73 17.56 -6.72
N VAL A 513 -1.53 18.08 -5.51
CA VAL A 513 -1.54 17.29 -4.27
C VAL A 513 -2.89 17.51 -3.59
N ILE A 514 -3.68 16.45 -3.53
CA ILE A 514 -4.97 16.44 -2.82
C ILE A 514 -4.79 16.45 -1.31
N GLU A 515 -5.84 16.80 -0.58
CA GLU A 515 -5.79 16.85 0.88
C GLU A 515 -5.48 15.48 1.51
N ALA A 516 -5.94 14.38 0.90
CA ALA A 516 -5.66 13.02 1.35
C ALA A 516 -4.16 12.72 1.55
N ASP A 517 -3.32 13.30 0.70
CA ASP A 517 -1.89 12.98 0.64
C ASP A 517 -1.01 14.12 1.19
N ARG A 518 -1.58 15.32 1.39
CA ARG A 518 -0.84 16.54 1.73
C ARG A 518 0.09 16.39 2.92
N ASP A 519 -0.34 15.66 3.94
CA ASP A 519 0.38 15.59 5.21
C ASP A 519 1.54 14.58 5.21
N PHE A 520 1.62 13.69 4.20
CA PHE A 520 2.65 12.66 4.15
C PHE A 520 3.47 12.63 2.86
N LEU A 521 2.95 13.20 1.76
CA LEU A 521 3.52 12.98 0.43
C LEU A 521 4.96 13.47 0.31
N SER A 522 5.28 14.66 0.85
CA SER A 522 6.63 15.24 0.75
C SER A 522 7.71 14.44 1.48
N HIS A 523 7.32 13.47 2.32
CA HIS A 523 8.25 12.57 3.00
C HIS A 523 8.54 11.30 2.19
N MET A 524 7.74 11.00 1.17
CA MET A 524 7.84 9.78 0.39
C MET A 524 8.93 9.89 -0.69
N PRO A 525 9.46 8.76 -1.19
CA PRO A 525 10.28 8.72 -2.40
C PRO A 525 9.67 9.47 -3.58
N ILE A 526 10.50 10.15 -4.37
CA ILE A 526 10.03 11.03 -5.46
C ILE A 526 9.14 10.30 -6.48
N GLY A 527 9.42 9.03 -6.78
CA GLY A 527 8.57 8.23 -7.67
C GLY A 527 7.15 8.04 -7.11
N TYR A 528 7.01 7.87 -5.79
CA TYR A 528 5.71 7.81 -5.15
C TYR A 528 5.03 9.19 -5.13
N GLN A 529 5.78 10.27 -4.86
CA GLN A 529 5.23 11.63 -4.93
C GLN A 529 4.58 11.92 -6.28
N ARG A 530 5.32 11.66 -7.36
CA ARG A 530 4.84 11.84 -8.73
C ARG A 530 3.67 10.91 -9.06
N TYR A 531 3.70 9.67 -8.57
CA TYR A 531 2.58 8.71 -8.70
C TYR A 531 1.26 9.25 -8.15
N ARG A 532 1.30 9.95 -7.01
CA ARG A 532 0.11 10.50 -6.35
C ARG A 532 -0.42 11.79 -6.99
N GLN A 533 0.34 12.41 -7.87
CA GLN A 533 -0.07 13.61 -8.62
C GLN A 533 -0.59 13.27 -10.03
N ARG A 534 -1.19 12.09 -10.20
CA ARG A 534 -1.82 11.64 -11.45
C ARG A 534 -3.33 11.74 -11.40
N THR A 535 -3.95 11.80 -12.56
CA THR A 535 -5.40 11.66 -12.69
C THR A 535 -5.80 10.18 -12.63
N TYR A 536 -6.68 9.82 -11.69
CA TYR A 536 -7.14 8.42 -11.51
C TYR A 536 -8.30 8.04 -12.45
N VAL A 537 -9.21 8.98 -12.72
CA VAL A 537 -10.37 8.79 -13.61
C VAL A 537 -10.35 9.86 -14.70
N THR A 538 -10.69 9.48 -15.93
CA THR A 538 -10.83 10.44 -17.03
C THR A 538 -11.86 11.52 -16.66
N LEU A 539 -11.46 12.79 -16.80
CA LEU A 539 -12.33 13.95 -16.59
C LEU A 539 -12.65 14.56 -17.95
N GLU A 540 -13.91 14.55 -18.32
CA GLU A 540 -14.38 15.01 -19.62
C GLU A 540 -14.63 16.53 -19.62
N SER A 541 -14.95 17.13 -18.45
CA SER A 541 -15.22 18.56 -18.34
C SER A 541 -15.07 19.11 -16.90
N PRO A 542 -14.90 20.44 -16.72
CA PRO A 542 -14.90 21.09 -15.41
C PRO A 542 -16.19 20.85 -14.60
N GLU A 543 -17.34 20.71 -15.28
CA GLU A 543 -18.62 20.41 -14.62
C GLU A 543 -18.61 18.99 -14.01
N GLN A 544 -17.94 18.04 -14.65
CA GLN A 544 -17.78 16.69 -14.09
C GLN A 544 -16.90 16.71 -12.85
N GLU A 545 -15.82 17.49 -12.86
CA GLU A 545 -14.98 17.70 -11.69
C GLU A 545 -15.76 18.31 -10.52
N ALA A 546 -16.58 19.34 -10.77
CA ALA A 546 -17.44 19.94 -9.75
C ALA A 546 -18.45 18.91 -9.18
N ARG A 547 -19.00 18.02 -10.02
CA ARG A 547 -19.87 16.93 -9.56
C ARG A 547 -19.15 15.96 -8.64
N TYR A 548 -17.90 15.59 -8.94
CA TYR A 548 -17.11 14.73 -8.06
C TYR A 548 -16.83 15.38 -6.70
N ALA A 549 -16.51 16.68 -6.66
CA ALA A 549 -16.34 17.41 -5.40
C ALA A 549 -17.62 17.41 -4.56
N GLN A 550 -18.77 17.68 -5.19
CA GLN A 550 -20.08 17.66 -4.52
C GLN A 550 -20.47 16.24 -4.05
N ALA A 551 -20.20 15.22 -4.87
CA ALA A 551 -20.41 13.83 -4.52
C ALA A 551 -19.56 13.40 -3.33
N PHE A 552 -18.31 13.85 -3.25
CA PHE A 552 -17.46 13.57 -2.09
C PHE A 552 -17.97 14.25 -0.82
N GLN A 553 -18.43 15.50 -0.91
CA GLN A 553 -19.11 16.14 0.23
C GLN A 553 -20.33 15.32 0.66
N ARG A 554 -21.10 14.76 -0.28
CA ARG A 554 -22.25 13.91 0.04
C ARG A 554 -21.85 12.60 0.74
N ILE A 555 -20.68 12.05 0.46
CA ILE A 555 -20.12 10.91 1.21
C ILE A 555 -19.88 11.30 2.68
N LEU A 556 -19.29 12.48 2.95
CA LEU A 556 -19.10 12.97 4.31
C LEU A 556 -20.43 13.21 5.03
N ASP A 557 -21.42 13.78 4.34
CA ASP A 557 -22.77 13.95 4.89
C ASP A 557 -23.42 12.58 5.23
N CYS A 558 -23.19 11.57 4.39
CA CYS A 558 -23.69 10.20 4.61
C CYS A 558 -23.00 9.55 5.83
N LEU A 559 -21.69 9.70 6.00
CA LEU A 559 -20.97 9.27 7.20
C LEU A 559 -21.56 9.91 8.46
N ASN A 560 -21.83 11.22 8.43
CA ASN A 560 -22.47 11.92 9.55
C ASN A 560 -23.85 11.32 9.84
N LEU A 561 -24.68 11.13 8.82
CA LEU A 561 -26.02 10.57 8.95
C LEU A 561 -26.00 9.17 9.57
N LEU A 562 -25.10 8.29 9.13
CA LEU A 562 -24.94 6.95 9.70
C LEU A 562 -24.54 7.04 11.18
N TYR A 563 -23.57 7.89 11.52
CA TYR A 563 -23.17 8.12 12.90
C TYR A 563 -24.32 8.65 13.78
N GLN A 564 -25.05 9.67 13.33
CA GLN A 564 -26.18 10.24 14.05
C GLN A 564 -27.34 9.25 14.21
N SER A 565 -27.45 8.31 13.27
CA SER A 565 -28.43 7.21 13.31
C SER A 565 -27.99 6.05 14.22
N GLY A 566 -26.84 6.14 14.86
CA GLY A 566 -26.33 5.09 15.76
C GLY A 566 -25.81 3.86 15.04
N ILE A 567 -25.55 3.93 13.74
CA ILE A 567 -24.92 2.86 12.98
C ILE A 567 -23.45 2.76 13.41
N THR A 568 -22.97 1.53 13.62
CA THR A 568 -21.56 1.28 13.94
C THR A 568 -20.72 1.58 12.70
N LEU A 569 -19.80 2.55 12.80
CA LEU A 569 -18.82 2.87 11.76
C LEU A 569 -17.49 2.21 12.09
N LEU A 570 -16.92 1.52 11.11
CA LEU A 570 -15.63 0.85 11.18
C LEU A 570 -14.65 1.59 10.27
N PRO A 571 -13.59 2.22 10.79
CA PRO A 571 -12.61 2.91 9.96
C PRO A 571 -11.71 1.88 9.27
N GLY A 572 -11.77 1.84 7.95
CA GLY A 572 -11.01 0.94 7.10
C GLY A 572 -10.45 1.68 5.88
N THR A 573 -9.42 1.13 5.23
CA THR A 573 -8.68 1.87 4.19
C THR A 573 -8.68 1.25 2.80
N ASP A 574 -8.85 -0.07 2.71
CA ASP A 574 -8.61 -0.84 1.48
C ASP A 574 -7.17 -0.63 0.93
N ASP A 575 -6.19 -0.48 1.84
CA ASP A 575 -4.78 -0.11 1.54
C ASP A 575 -3.78 -1.02 2.30
N THR A 576 -2.49 -0.74 2.14
CA THR A 576 -1.33 -1.47 2.70
C THR A 576 -0.32 -0.59 3.42
N THR A 577 -0.52 0.74 3.45
CA THR A 577 0.50 1.71 3.88
C THR A 577 0.30 2.30 5.28
N GLY A 578 -0.86 2.09 5.92
CA GLY A 578 -1.18 2.66 7.24
C GLY A 578 -1.45 4.17 7.28
N PHE A 579 -0.76 4.99 6.48
CA PHE A 579 -1.01 6.45 6.35
C PHE A 579 -2.47 6.76 5.99
N THR A 580 -3.05 5.89 5.18
CA THR A 580 -4.42 5.99 4.69
C THR A 580 -5.44 5.87 5.82
N LEU A 581 -5.15 5.13 6.90
CA LEU A 581 -6.04 5.04 8.06
C LEU A 581 -6.10 6.37 8.79
N GLN A 582 -4.94 7.02 8.95
CA GLN A 582 -4.88 8.32 9.61
C GLN A 582 -5.71 9.37 8.84
N ARG A 583 -5.76 9.28 7.50
CA ARG A 583 -6.66 10.10 6.68
C ARG A 583 -8.13 9.68 6.81
N GLU A 584 -8.45 8.39 6.85
CA GLU A 584 -9.82 7.91 7.08
C GLU A 584 -10.41 8.46 8.38
N LEU A 585 -9.63 8.46 9.47
CA LEU A 585 -10.04 9.05 10.75
C LEU A 585 -10.24 10.56 10.64
N GLU A 586 -9.39 11.27 9.90
CA GLU A 586 -9.59 12.69 9.64
C GLU A 586 -10.90 12.95 8.87
N LEU A 587 -11.24 12.13 7.86
CA LEU A 587 -12.49 12.24 7.11
C LEU A 587 -13.72 12.07 8.02
N TYR A 588 -13.65 11.20 9.03
CA TYR A 588 -14.73 11.05 9.99
C TYR A 588 -14.92 12.31 10.84
N THR A 589 -13.83 13.01 11.19
CA THR A 589 -13.92 14.31 11.86
C THR A 589 -14.44 15.42 10.96
N LEU A 590 -14.07 15.41 9.67
CA LEU A 590 -14.58 16.35 8.66
C LEU A 590 -16.07 16.10 8.36
N ALA A 591 -16.53 14.86 8.49
CA ALA A 591 -17.95 14.51 8.52
C ALA A 591 -18.66 14.98 9.81
N GLY A 592 -17.98 15.60 10.77
CA GLY A 592 -18.58 16.15 11.99
C GLY A 592 -18.67 15.18 13.17
N ILE A 593 -17.95 14.06 13.13
CA ILE A 593 -17.83 13.14 14.27
C ILE A 593 -16.73 13.69 15.23
N PRO A 594 -16.98 13.81 16.55
CA PRO A 594 -15.97 14.31 17.47
C PRO A 594 -14.68 13.47 17.44
N ALA A 595 -13.50 14.12 17.41
CA ALA A 595 -12.20 13.44 17.31
C ALA A 595 -12.00 12.35 18.38
N ALA A 596 -12.37 12.62 19.63
CA ALA A 596 -12.32 11.61 20.69
C ALA A 596 -13.14 10.35 20.37
N LYS A 597 -14.32 10.50 19.74
CA LYS A 597 -15.14 9.35 19.33
C LYS A 597 -14.54 8.62 18.14
N VAL A 598 -13.94 9.34 17.18
CA VAL A 598 -13.20 8.72 16.07
C VAL A 598 -12.03 7.88 16.58
N LEU A 599 -11.29 8.38 17.57
CA LEU A 599 -10.21 7.61 18.21
C LEU A 599 -10.76 6.35 18.92
N SER A 600 -11.90 6.44 19.59
CA SER A 600 -12.58 5.26 20.16
C SER A 600 -13.00 4.24 19.09
N MET A 601 -13.52 4.72 17.95
CA MET A 601 -13.89 3.90 16.79
C MET A 601 -12.69 3.10 16.27
N ALA A 602 -11.52 3.75 16.20
CA ALA A 602 -10.28 3.15 15.71
C ALA A 602 -9.48 2.37 16.76
N THR A 603 -10.01 2.20 17.98
CA THR A 603 -9.34 1.47 19.07
C THR A 603 -10.31 0.50 19.75
N LEU A 604 -10.99 0.94 20.81
CA LEU A 604 -11.83 0.08 21.64
C LEU A 604 -13.06 -0.46 20.90
N ASP A 605 -13.73 0.36 20.08
CA ASP A 605 -14.94 -0.08 19.40
C ASP A 605 -14.61 -1.07 18.28
N ALA A 606 -13.50 -0.86 17.55
CA ALA A 606 -12.94 -1.85 16.64
C ALA A 606 -12.59 -3.17 17.35
N ALA A 607 -11.92 -3.10 18.52
CA ALA A 607 -11.60 -4.28 19.30
C ALA A 607 -12.86 -5.04 19.76
N ARG A 608 -13.90 -4.31 20.21
CA ARG A 608 -15.21 -4.90 20.60
C ARG A 608 -15.91 -5.56 19.43
N HIS A 609 -15.89 -4.89 18.27
CA HIS A 609 -16.48 -5.42 17.04
C HIS A 609 -15.86 -6.76 16.64
N LEU A 610 -14.54 -6.89 16.80
CA LEU A 610 -13.79 -8.12 16.52
C LEU A 610 -13.76 -9.13 17.69
N GLY A 611 -14.33 -8.79 18.86
CA GLY A 611 -14.29 -9.64 20.06
C GLY A 611 -12.90 -9.77 20.69
N THR A 612 -12.03 -8.78 20.51
CA THR A 612 -10.64 -8.74 21.01
C THR A 612 -10.42 -7.74 22.14
N ASP A 613 -11.46 -7.02 22.57
CA ASP A 613 -11.40 -5.95 23.57
C ASP A 613 -10.98 -6.43 24.98
N ALA A 614 -11.08 -7.72 25.28
CA ALA A 614 -10.48 -8.28 26.48
C ALA A 614 -8.94 -8.20 26.50
N GLN A 615 -8.30 -8.05 25.34
CA GLN A 615 -6.85 -8.06 25.18
C GLN A 615 -6.27 -6.73 24.68
N THR A 616 -7.00 -6.00 23.83
CA THR A 616 -6.51 -4.80 23.14
C THR A 616 -7.55 -3.66 23.17
N GLY A 617 -7.25 -2.54 22.51
CA GLY A 617 -8.18 -1.42 22.32
C GLY A 617 -8.28 -0.42 23.47
N SER A 618 -7.61 -0.64 24.61
CA SER A 618 -7.55 0.32 25.73
C SER A 618 -6.27 0.15 26.57
N ILE A 619 -5.90 1.18 27.33
CA ILE A 619 -4.75 1.17 28.23
C ILE A 619 -5.21 0.73 29.62
N GLU A 620 -5.22 -0.58 29.86
CA GLU A 620 -5.65 -1.18 31.13
C GLU A 620 -4.64 -2.22 31.62
N VAL A 621 -4.43 -2.29 32.94
CA VAL A 621 -3.53 -3.27 33.54
C VAL A 621 -3.99 -4.68 33.18
N GLY A 622 -3.04 -5.51 32.71
CA GLY A 622 -3.29 -6.88 32.27
C GLY A 622 -3.55 -7.01 30.77
N LYS A 623 -3.93 -5.94 30.05
CA LYS A 623 -4.05 -5.98 28.58
C LYS A 623 -2.69 -6.02 27.89
N LEU A 624 -2.70 -6.38 26.60
CA LEU A 624 -1.50 -6.35 25.77
C LEU A 624 -1.00 -4.91 25.62
N ALA A 625 0.32 -4.74 25.60
CA ALA A 625 0.95 -3.46 25.36
C ALA A 625 0.99 -3.15 23.85
N ASP A 626 -0.17 -2.79 23.31
CA ASP A 626 -0.32 -2.27 21.95
C ASP A 626 -0.60 -0.77 22.05
N LEU A 627 0.45 0.04 21.94
CA LEU A 627 0.46 1.44 22.38
C LEU A 627 1.14 2.35 21.36
N VAL A 628 0.68 3.60 21.27
CA VAL A 628 1.29 4.65 20.45
C VAL A 628 1.52 5.89 21.29
N LEU A 629 2.74 6.43 21.23
CA LEU A 629 3.12 7.68 21.87
C LEU A 629 3.10 8.82 20.85
N LEU A 630 2.34 9.87 21.15
CA LEU A 630 2.20 11.09 20.38
C LEU A 630 2.70 12.29 21.20
N ALA A 631 3.30 13.29 20.55
CA ALA A 631 3.65 14.54 21.22
C ALA A 631 2.42 15.44 21.47
N GLU A 632 1.50 15.45 20.51
CA GLU A 632 0.34 16.36 20.47
C GLU A 632 -0.96 15.63 20.89
N ASP A 633 -1.99 16.40 21.26
CA ASP A 633 -3.28 15.87 21.71
C ASP A 633 -4.23 15.57 20.53
N PRO A 634 -4.46 14.29 20.18
CA PRO A 634 -5.28 13.91 19.04
C PRO A 634 -6.77 14.16 19.26
N THR A 635 -7.21 14.46 20.49
CA THR A 635 -8.61 14.82 20.77
C THR A 635 -8.92 16.27 20.42
N ARG A 636 -7.87 17.10 20.25
CA ARG A 636 -7.97 18.51 19.83
C ARG A 636 -7.71 18.68 18.34
N ASP A 637 -6.72 17.96 17.81
CA ASP A 637 -6.42 17.89 16.38
C ASP A 637 -6.12 16.44 16.01
N ILE A 638 -7.04 15.83 15.27
CA ILE A 638 -6.91 14.43 14.86
C ILE A 638 -5.65 14.19 14.04
N LYS A 639 -5.08 15.21 13.35
CA LYS A 639 -3.85 15.07 12.57
C LYS A 639 -2.62 14.71 13.42
N ALA A 640 -2.67 14.89 14.75
CA ALA A 640 -1.60 14.48 15.65
C ALA A 640 -1.23 12.99 15.54
N ILE A 641 -2.18 12.13 15.16
CA ILE A 641 -1.94 10.68 14.96
C ILE A 641 -0.96 10.38 13.81
N LYS A 642 -0.71 11.36 12.92
CA LYS A 642 0.22 11.21 11.77
C LYS A 642 1.69 11.27 12.16
N ARG A 643 2.00 11.58 13.43
CA ARG A 643 3.37 11.80 13.93
C ARG A 643 3.69 10.92 15.16
N PRO A 644 3.56 9.59 15.05
CA PRO A 644 3.93 8.71 16.16
C PRO A 644 5.44 8.77 16.43
N ARG A 645 5.81 8.86 17.70
CA ARG A 645 7.21 8.87 18.16
C ARG A 645 7.70 7.49 18.57
N LEU A 646 6.78 6.66 19.06
CA LEU A 646 7.06 5.30 19.53
C LEU A 646 5.79 4.46 19.41
N VAL A 647 5.95 3.20 18.99
CA VAL A 647 4.88 2.22 18.91
C VAL A 647 5.31 0.96 19.64
N VAL A 648 4.48 0.47 20.56
CA VAL A 648 4.67 -0.82 21.22
C VAL A 648 3.68 -1.81 20.62
N LYS A 649 4.17 -3.01 20.26
CA LYS A 649 3.34 -4.15 19.89
C LYS A 649 3.80 -5.36 20.69
N GLY A 650 3.04 -5.74 21.71
CA GLY A 650 3.43 -6.78 22.65
C GLY A 650 4.67 -6.40 23.46
N ASP A 651 5.78 -7.13 23.27
CA ASP A 651 7.05 -6.93 23.97
C ASP A 651 8.08 -6.11 23.19
N SER A 652 7.72 -5.72 21.97
CA SER A 652 8.62 -5.07 21.02
C SER A 652 8.29 -3.59 20.95
N VAL A 653 9.31 -2.76 21.12
CA VAL A 653 9.24 -1.31 20.92
C VAL A 653 9.78 -1.01 19.53
N TYR A 654 8.99 -0.30 18.73
CA TYR A 654 9.35 0.19 17.41
C TYR A 654 9.43 1.71 17.44
N LEU A 655 10.45 2.25 16.79
CA LEU A 655 10.60 3.69 16.58
C LEU A 655 10.26 4.00 15.11
N PRO A 656 9.13 4.69 14.83
CA PRO A 656 8.76 5.06 13.47
C PRO A 656 9.87 5.77 12.71
N GLU A 657 10.68 6.59 13.39
CA GLU A 657 11.86 7.26 12.82
C GLU A 657 12.84 6.28 12.14
N GLU A 658 13.17 5.18 12.81
CA GLU A 658 14.09 4.16 12.27
C GLU A 658 13.44 3.37 11.13
N ILE A 659 12.17 3.01 11.28
CA ILE A 659 11.41 2.30 10.24
C ILE A 659 11.36 3.15 8.97
N TYR A 660 10.98 4.43 9.08
CA TYR A 660 10.90 5.31 7.92
C TYR A 660 12.25 5.47 7.24
N ALA A 661 13.34 5.64 8.00
CA ALA A 661 14.68 5.72 7.43
C ALA A 661 15.06 4.47 6.62
N GLU A 662 14.77 3.27 7.13
CA GLU A 662 15.04 2.00 6.42
C GLU A 662 14.18 1.80 5.16
N LEU A 663 12.99 2.40 5.14
CA LEU A 663 12.05 2.36 4.01
C LEU A 663 12.27 3.52 3.01
N GLY A 664 13.28 4.37 3.23
CA GLY A 664 13.54 5.53 2.36
C GLY A 664 12.51 6.64 2.47
N VAL A 665 11.81 6.71 3.60
CA VAL A 665 10.84 7.74 3.96
C VAL A 665 11.48 8.72 4.94
N THR A 666 11.26 10.02 4.74
CA THR A 666 11.71 11.03 5.71
C THR A 666 10.86 10.92 6.99
N PRO A 667 11.44 10.78 8.19
CA PRO A 667 10.67 10.67 9.43
C PRO A 667 9.70 11.84 9.69
N PHE A 668 8.53 11.54 10.27
CA PHE A 668 7.52 12.53 10.64
C PHE A 668 7.69 13.13 12.03
N ALA A 669 8.39 12.41 12.91
CA ALA A 669 8.71 12.81 14.27
C ALA A 669 9.99 12.11 14.73
N ALA A 670 10.69 12.73 15.67
CA ALA A 670 11.86 12.14 16.32
C ALA A 670 11.43 11.13 17.40
N ALA A 671 12.23 10.08 17.57
CA ALA A 671 12.07 9.13 18.67
C ALA A 671 12.14 9.84 20.05
N PRO A 672 11.49 9.29 21.09
CA PRO A 672 11.64 9.79 22.45
C PRO A 672 13.01 9.46 23.03
N GLU A 673 13.44 10.22 24.05
CA GLU A 673 14.64 9.88 24.82
C GLU A 673 14.40 8.58 25.60
N MET A 674 15.37 7.66 25.54
CA MET A 674 15.32 6.38 26.23
C MET A 674 16.58 6.15 27.07
N VAL A 675 16.42 5.90 28.37
CA VAL A 675 17.53 5.76 29.32
C VAL A 675 17.34 4.54 30.20
N ARG A 676 18.38 3.71 30.33
CA ARG A 676 18.41 2.62 31.32
C ARG A 676 18.63 3.17 32.73
N ARG A 677 17.81 2.74 33.69
CA ARG A 677 17.94 3.13 35.12
C ARG A 677 17.93 1.88 36.01
N GLY A 678 18.69 1.93 37.11
CA GLY A 678 18.63 0.91 38.17
C GLY A 678 19.46 -0.37 37.95
N GLY A 679 20.39 -0.37 36.98
CA GLY A 679 21.39 -1.44 36.81
C GLY A 679 22.58 -1.27 37.76
N ALA A 680 23.23 -2.37 38.15
CA ALA A 680 24.54 -2.32 38.81
C ALA A 680 25.59 -1.86 37.79
N HIS A 681 26.41 -0.86 38.16
CA HIS A 681 27.58 -0.45 37.38
C HIS A 681 28.67 -1.53 37.36
#